data_AF-A0A5L4NMN0-F1
#
_entry.id   AF-A0A5L4NMN0-F1
#
_cell.length_a   1.000
_cell.length_b   1.000
_cell.length_c   1.000
_cell.angle_alpha   90.00
_cell.angle_beta   90.00
_cell.angle_gamma   90.00
#
_symmetry.space_group_name_H-M   'P 1'
#
loop_
_entity.id
_entity.type
_entity.pdbx_description
1 polymer ?
#
loop_
_entity_poly.entity_id
_entity_poly.type
_entity_poly.pdbx_seq_one_letter_code
_entity_poly.pdbx_strand_id
1 'polypeptide(L)'
;MILFIVLFVYLKNGIYIEKLEISSINLEKLYIKLDKKLILNAKKVIVNSQNQHTQNETSASKAVQLIKDVKYIYWFFQEINIDEIFVNNYPVELIYKNNLFFVNSKNLLVKVNLKISDKNIQANIDNFLLKDHNLSVVGSLLINPKTKFYTFKGEIDSDFLKSDVKFSLKREEIAYELENISSNNISKIFDILVENGVHLPSNLALWVGGKVKADFYFIEKLNGFADFGKHRYYLNDISAKGYVNNLKVVLDKGIDPIISPFVRLEFNKQKLEFIYDKLYFNNYNLNQSQIYIDNMLNEKAGIYIRIKSDNARADYRVNKILRLYDIKLPFLQNNGITKTDLVLKIPFEHPERISYKGNFDIVNSNINISDFKIIQANIDLQKDKLEIKNASVQSELISGDFNASIDLKQKKGDFKTFITNLKLPQDSLKMENKFLDLDLNYDKNISLYNKELTTTLNFDQGMSVYVAKLAKYKTYSKLMQKNNVHDGELSLDTLNFKDFDVDINNTTFESFLLYKDNNPYEYDSFSIKIKGEDFNLTSASGSVFAQKDNDDINITLNNVNLLFSEQDTENTLDNLENSNYNISAKNIDLILKDFNKTLDFDQFNAKIKKDYIKAWANRNESKFELLLKENQMQIRALKMDDDFLNTFMRQNVFEKGEFNLYVDGNSTDFFKGKFLFKDTYLKDLKFHQQLLSFIDTIPSLILFKAPTFNEKGFSVENAGISFNRKKDLFEIDALNFNGDSADILGQAKINLRSSQVDGLLELRTLKSASSVISKVPIINQIILGKDRQISTQIKLGGTIDNPEFKTQLIAQSLQLPYHLIKNIFELPTNLVK
;
A
#
# COMPACT_ATOMS: atom_id res chain seq x y z
N MET A 1 -9.58 -93.50 40.87
CA MET A 1 -9.64 -94.57 39.84
C MET A 1 -11.03 -95.20 39.74
N ILE A 2 -11.64 -95.68 40.83
CA ILE A 2 -13.00 -96.29 40.82
C ILE A 2 -14.07 -95.32 40.29
N LEU A 3 -14.07 -94.06 40.73
CA LEU A 3 -15.02 -93.03 40.26
C LEU A 3 -14.97 -92.81 38.74
N PHE A 4 -13.79 -92.85 38.14
CA PHE A 4 -13.60 -92.69 36.69
C PHE A 4 -14.07 -93.93 35.91
N ILE A 5 -13.88 -95.13 36.47
CA ILE A 5 -14.38 -96.37 35.86
C ILE A 5 -15.91 -96.39 35.90
N VAL A 6 -16.52 -95.99 37.03
CA VAL A 6 -17.97 -95.86 37.16
C VAL A 6 -18.51 -94.83 36.16
N LEU A 7 -17.93 -93.63 36.11
CA LEU A 7 -18.32 -92.60 35.15
C LEU A 7 -18.18 -93.07 33.70
N PHE A 8 -17.11 -93.79 33.37
CA PHE A 8 -16.89 -94.35 32.04
C PHE A 8 -17.97 -95.36 31.64
N VAL A 9 -18.36 -96.26 32.56
CA VAL A 9 -19.45 -97.23 32.31
C VAL A 9 -20.79 -96.51 32.13
N TYR A 10 -21.08 -95.50 32.96
CA TYR A 10 -22.30 -94.69 32.84
C TYR A 10 -22.34 -93.91 31.52
N LEU A 11 -21.26 -93.23 31.14
CA LEU A 11 -21.18 -92.52 29.88
C LEU A 11 -21.28 -93.48 28.69
N LYS A 12 -20.70 -94.69 28.75
CA LYS A 12 -20.82 -95.68 27.67
C LYS A 12 -22.27 -96.13 27.43
N ASN A 13 -23.06 -96.25 28.49
CA ASN A 13 -24.48 -96.60 28.42
C ASN A 13 -25.38 -95.41 28.09
N GLY A 14 -24.89 -94.19 28.31
CA GLY A 14 -25.62 -92.94 28.13
C GLY A 14 -26.23 -92.44 29.44
N ILE A 15 -26.10 -91.15 29.68
CA ILE A 15 -26.65 -90.45 30.84
C ILE A 15 -27.73 -89.49 30.32
N TYR A 16 -28.93 -89.59 30.89
CA TYR A 16 -30.01 -88.64 30.64
C TYR A 16 -30.28 -87.82 31.90
N ILE A 17 -30.32 -86.49 31.77
CA ILE A 17 -30.57 -85.54 32.84
C ILE A 17 -31.69 -84.61 32.39
N GLU A 18 -32.82 -84.67 33.08
CA GLU A 18 -34.01 -83.91 32.70
C GLU A 18 -33.81 -82.40 32.85
N LYS A 19 -33.17 -81.98 33.95
CA LYS A 19 -32.78 -80.59 34.18
C LYS A 19 -31.48 -80.56 34.99
N LEU A 20 -30.53 -79.74 34.56
CA LEU A 20 -29.25 -79.54 35.24
C LEU A 20 -28.94 -78.05 35.31
N GLU A 21 -28.84 -77.53 36.53
CA GLU A 21 -28.53 -76.13 36.79
C GLU A 21 -27.19 -76.06 37.54
N ILE A 22 -26.16 -75.53 36.87
CA ILE A 22 -24.81 -75.39 37.41
C ILE A 22 -24.35 -73.95 37.20
N SER A 23 -24.37 -73.17 38.28
CA SER A 23 -23.89 -71.77 38.28
C SER A 23 -24.56 -70.93 37.18
N SER A 24 -23.81 -70.53 36.15
CA SER A 24 -24.22 -69.73 35.00
C SER A 24 -24.87 -70.53 33.87
N ILE A 25 -24.99 -71.87 33.99
CA ILE A 25 -25.46 -72.75 32.91
C ILE A 25 -26.71 -73.51 33.36
N ASN A 26 -27.79 -73.40 32.60
CA ASN A 26 -29.02 -74.18 32.77
C ASN A 26 -29.26 -75.05 31.53
N LEU A 27 -29.37 -76.36 31.74
CA LEU A 27 -29.52 -77.38 30.69
C LEU A 27 -30.84 -78.13 30.90
N GLU A 28 -31.61 -78.30 29.83
CA GLU A 28 -32.84 -79.09 29.82
C GLU A 28 -32.72 -80.29 28.87
N LYS A 29 -33.17 -81.45 29.34
CA LYS A 29 -33.17 -82.73 28.62
C LYS A 29 -31.81 -83.08 28.03
N LEU A 30 -30.77 -82.99 28.85
CA LEU A 30 -29.39 -83.32 28.48
C LEU A 30 -29.23 -84.84 28.36
N TYR A 31 -28.66 -85.28 27.26
CA TYR A 31 -28.23 -86.64 27.00
C TYR A 31 -26.75 -86.64 26.63
N ILE A 32 -25.93 -87.41 27.36
CA ILE A 32 -24.50 -87.55 27.11
C ILE A 32 -24.15 -89.02 27.01
N LYS A 33 -23.53 -89.44 25.91
CA LYS A 33 -23.03 -90.81 25.71
C LYS A 33 -21.60 -90.80 25.20
N LEU A 34 -20.76 -91.72 25.66
CA LEU A 34 -19.41 -91.95 25.14
C LEU A 34 -19.41 -93.14 24.18
N ASP A 35 -19.28 -92.88 22.89
CA ASP A 35 -19.14 -93.87 21.82
C ASP A 35 -17.87 -93.59 21.01
N LYS A 36 -16.72 -94.03 21.54
CA LYS A 36 -15.35 -93.58 21.15
C LYS A 36 -15.09 -92.08 21.39
N LYS A 37 -16.05 -91.20 21.11
CA LYS A 37 -16.13 -89.78 21.49
C LYS A 37 -17.52 -89.46 22.10
N LEU A 38 -17.68 -88.29 22.70
CA LEU A 38 -18.92 -87.87 23.36
C LEU A 38 -20.00 -87.44 22.36
N ILE A 39 -21.19 -88.02 22.47
CA ILE A 39 -22.42 -87.55 21.83
C ILE A 39 -23.16 -86.74 22.89
N LEU A 40 -23.39 -85.45 22.61
CA LEU A 40 -24.13 -84.55 23.48
C LEU A 40 -25.38 -84.06 22.75
N ASN A 41 -26.55 -84.39 23.31
CA ASN A 41 -27.82 -83.85 22.85
C ASN A 41 -28.48 -83.09 24.00
N ALA A 42 -29.02 -81.90 23.76
CA ALA A 42 -29.81 -81.18 24.76
C ALA A 42 -30.99 -80.47 24.10
N LYS A 43 -32.13 -80.35 24.79
CA LYS A 43 -33.24 -79.56 24.25
C LYS A 43 -32.95 -78.06 24.39
N LYS A 44 -32.47 -77.63 25.55
CA LYS A 44 -32.24 -76.22 25.83
C LYS A 44 -30.98 -76.00 26.66
N VAL A 45 -30.19 -75.00 26.29
CA VAL A 45 -28.99 -74.58 27.01
C VAL A 45 -29.03 -73.07 27.18
N ILE A 46 -29.07 -72.59 28.42
CA ILE A 46 -29.01 -71.16 28.76
C ILE A 46 -27.69 -70.90 29.47
N VAL A 47 -26.88 -69.99 28.93
CA VAL A 47 -25.62 -69.54 29.52
C VAL A 47 -25.76 -68.06 29.89
N ASN A 48 -25.75 -67.77 31.19
CA ASN A 48 -25.84 -66.42 31.75
C ASN A 48 -24.50 -66.04 32.37
N SER A 49 -23.70 -65.22 31.69
CA SER A 49 -22.43 -64.73 32.24
C SER A 49 -22.68 -63.74 33.38
N GLN A 50 -22.07 -63.98 34.55
CA GLN A 50 -22.17 -63.08 35.72
C GLN A 50 -21.29 -61.82 35.62
N ASN A 51 -20.40 -61.73 34.62
CA ASN A 51 -19.58 -60.55 34.38
C ASN A 51 -20.20 -59.68 33.28
N GLN A 52 -21.05 -58.74 33.67
CA GLN A 52 -21.52 -57.65 32.79
C GLN A 52 -20.47 -56.53 32.60
N HIS A 53 -19.25 -56.69 33.15
CA HIS A 53 -18.17 -55.70 33.08
C HIS A 53 -17.16 -55.91 31.94
N THR A 54 -17.48 -56.64 30.88
CA THR A 54 -16.70 -56.58 29.62
C THR A 54 -17.38 -55.64 28.64
N GLN A 55 -17.33 -54.33 28.94
CA GLN A 55 -17.45 -53.33 27.89
C GLN A 55 -16.25 -53.54 26.94
N ASN A 56 -16.54 -53.89 25.69
CA ASN A 56 -15.63 -53.97 24.53
C ASN A 56 -15.00 -55.34 24.16
N GLU A 57 -15.70 -56.47 24.30
CA GLU A 57 -15.31 -57.67 23.53
C GLU A 57 -15.80 -57.59 22.07
N THR A 58 -14.88 -57.31 21.14
CA THR A 58 -15.16 -57.23 19.69
C THR A 58 -15.53 -58.60 19.10
N SER A 59 -16.24 -58.64 17.97
CA SER A 59 -16.49 -59.87 17.21
C SER A 59 -15.19 -60.66 16.92
N ALA A 60 -14.08 -59.96 16.67
CA ALA A 60 -12.77 -60.56 16.45
C ALA A 60 -12.23 -61.28 17.70
N SER A 61 -12.36 -60.68 18.89
CA SER A 61 -11.92 -61.32 20.14
C SER A 61 -12.66 -62.64 20.42
N LYS A 62 -13.99 -62.66 20.20
CA LYS A 62 -14.83 -63.87 20.33
C LYS A 62 -14.48 -64.93 19.29
N ALA A 63 -14.23 -64.51 18.05
CA ALA A 63 -13.73 -65.38 17.00
C ALA A 63 -12.40 -66.06 17.38
N VAL A 64 -11.44 -65.31 17.93
CA VAL A 64 -10.14 -65.87 18.38
C VAL A 64 -10.36 -66.90 19.49
N GLN A 65 -11.25 -66.64 20.44
CA GLN A 65 -11.59 -67.60 21.49
C GLN A 65 -12.24 -68.87 20.92
N LEU A 66 -13.21 -68.72 20.02
CA LEU A 66 -13.86 -69.84 19.33
C LEU A 66 -12.83 -70.72 18.58
N ILE A 67 -11.89 -70.10 17.86
CA ILE A 67 -10.81 -70.79 17.12
C ILE A 67 -9.88 -71.55 18.09
N LYS A 68 -9.60 -71.01 19.28
CA LYS A 68 -8.80 -71.70 20.30
C LYS A 68 -9.53 -72.93 20.86
N ASP A 69 -10.85 -72.83 21.01
CA ASP A 69 -11.66 -73.85 21.68
C ASP A 69 -12.15 -74.97 20.75
N VAL A 70 -12.27 -74.72 19.44
CA VAL A 70 -12.76 -75.69 18.44
C VAL A 70 -11.99 -77.02 18.44
N LYS A 71 -10.69 -76.99 18.80
CA LYS A 71 -9.87 -78.20 18.91
C LYS A 71 -10.40 -79.17 19.98
N TYR A 72 -10.96 -78.65 21.08
CA TYR A 72 -11.53 -79.48 22.15
C TYR A 72 -12.85 -80.10 21.72
N ILE A 73 -13.67 -79.34 20.98
CA ILE A 73 -14.92 -79.85 20.41
C ILE A 73 -14.62 -81.06 19.51
N TYR A 74 -13.63 -80.93 18.62
CA TYR A 74 -13.21 -82.05 17.79
C TYR A 74 -12.63 -83.24 18.57
N TRP A 75 -11.77 -83.00 19.56
CA TRP A 75 -11.12 -84.10 20.31
C TRP A 75 -12.09 -84.88 21.17
N PHE A 76 -13.05 -84.21 21.80
CA PHE A 76 -13.92 -84.83 22.79
C PHE A 76 -15.27 -85.28 22.23
N PHE A 77 -15.83 -84.62 21.22
CA PHE A 77 -17.20 -84.87 20.77
C PHE A 77 -17.25 -85.58 19.41
N GLN A 78 -18.24 -86.47 19.26
CA GLN A 78 -18.69 -87.04 17.99
C GLN A 78 -19.78 -86.19 17.38
N GLU A 79 -20.75 -85.77 18.20
CA GLU A 79 -21.88 -84.94 17.81
C GLU A 79 -22.26 -84.03 18.98
N ILE A 80 -22.56 -82.77 18.67
CA ILE A 80 -23.23 -81.82 19.56
C ILE A 80 -24.48 -81.36 18.82
N ASN A 81 -25.65 -81.71 19.35
CA ASN A 81 -26.93 -81.27 18.83
C ASN A 81 -27.76 -80.64 19.95
N ILE A 82 -28.09 -79.35 19.80
CA ILE A 82 -28.85 -78.62 20.80
C ILE A 82 -29.98 -77.86 20.09
N ASP A 83 -31.24 -78.07 20.49
CA ASP A 83 -32.38 -77.45 19.81
C ASP A 83 -32.44 -75.93 20.04
N GLU A 84 -32.21 -75.48 21.28
CA GLU A 84 -32.21 -74.07 21.67
C GLU A 84 -30.99 -73.71 22.54
N ILE A 85 -30.12 -72.81 22.08
CA ILE A 85 -29.06 -72.21 22.92
C ILE A 85 -29.33 -70.72 23.10
N PHE A 86 -29.28 -70.24 24.33
CA PHE A 86 -29.32 -68.82 24.65
C PHE A 86 -28.07 -68.42 25.43
N VAL A 87 -27.28 -67.48 24.90
CA VAL A 87 -26.14 -66.89 25.62
C VAL A 87 -26.48 -65.43 25.94
N ASN A 88 -26.60 -65.09 27.22
CA ASN A 88 -27.03 -63.77 27.69
C ASN A 88 -28.31 -63.27 26.98
N ASN A 89 -29.34 -64.11 26.91
CA ASN A 89 -30.62 -63.87 26.22
C ASN A 89 -30.56 -63.75 24.68
N TYR A 90 -29.41 -63.97 24.03
CA TYR A 90 -29.31 -64.03 22.57
C TYR A 90 -29.34 -65.49 22.07
N PRO A 91 -30.18 -65.81 21.06
CA PRO A 91 -30.17 -67.14 20.46
C PRO A 91 -28.82 -67.40 19.77
N VAL A 92 -28.30 -68.61 19.99
CA VAL A 92 -27.11 -69.13 19.34
C VAL A 92 -27.47 -70.47 18.71
N GLU A 93 -27.04 -70.69 17.49
CA GLU A 93 -27.12 -71.99 16.83
C GLU A 93 -25.72 -72.60 16.86
N LEU A 94 -25.59 -73.82 17.39
CA LEU A 94 -24.34 -74.58 17.40
C LEU A 94 -24.64 -75.99 16.89
N ILE A 95 -24.03 -76.35 15.77
CA ILE A 95 -24.14 -77.70 15.20
C ILE A 95 -22.73 -78.25 15.04
N TYR A 96 -22.46 -79.40 15.65
CA TYR A 96 -21.27 -80.18 15.36
C TYR A 96 -21.66 -81.61 14.99
N LYS A 97 -21.63 -81.96 13.70
CA LYS A 97 -22.03 -83.28 13.20
C LYS A 97 -21.37 -83.59 11.88
N ASN A 98 -20.97 -84.84 11.64
CA ASN A 98 -20.36 -85.27 10.37
C ASN A 98 -19.17 -84.39 9.93
N ASN A 99 -18.37 -83.92 10.91
CA ASN A 99 -17.28 -82.97 10.74
C ASN A 99 -17.65 -81.55 10.28
N LEU A 100 -18.93 -81.22 10.18
CA LEU A 100 -19.41 -79.85 10.06
C LEU A 100 -19.40 -79.20 11.45
N PHE A 101 -18.72 -78.06 11.57
CA PHE A 101 -18.79 -77.16 12.70
C PHE A 101 -19.48 -75.88 12.26
N PHE A 102 -20.66 -75.61 12.80
CA PHE A 102 -21.46 -74.45 12.49
C PHE A 102 -21.83 -73.70 13.78
N VAL A 103 -21.61 -72.39 13.78
CA VAL A 103 -21.99 -71.47 14.85
C VAL A 103 -22.64 -70.25 14.25
N ASN A 104 -23.84 -69.89 14.70
CA ASN A 104 -24.47 -68.62 14.37
C ASN A 104 -24.88 -67.92 15.66
N SER A 105 -24.23 -66.80 15.94
CA SER A 105 -24.44 -65.97 17.14
C SER A 105 -24.81 -64.54 16.75
N LYS A 106 -25.07 -63.67 17.74
CA LYS A 106 -25.35 -62.25 17.50
C LYS A 106 -24.30 -61.56 16.62
N ASN A 107 -23.03 -61.88 16.81
CA ASN A 107 -21.88 -61.12 16.31
C ASN A 107 -21.06 -61.89 15.26
N LEU A 108 -21.21 -63.21 15.21
CA LEU A 108 -20.35 -64.09 14.43
C LEU A 108 -21.17 -65.22 13.81
N LEU A 109 -20.88 -65.53 12.55
CA LEU A 109 -21.33 -66.75 11.88
C LEU A 109 -20.11 -67.52 11.36
N VAL A 110 -20.01 -68.81 11.68
CA VAL A 110 -18.91 -69.70 11.30
C VAL A 110 -19.49 -70.99 10.75
N LYS A 111 -19.03 -71.41 9.57
CA LYS A 111 -19.33 -72.69 8.94
C LYS A 111 -18.03 -73.29 8.43
N VAL A 112 -17.58 -74.36 9.08
CA VAL A 112 -16.29 -75.00 8.83
C VAL A 112 -16.46 -76.50 8.69
N ASN A 113 -15.91 -77.07 7.63
CA ASN A 113 -15.83 -78.51 7.41
C ASN A 113 -14.43 -79.02 7.74
N LEU A 114 -14.32 -79.91 8.72
CA LEU A 114 -13.04 -80.45 9.18
C LEU A 114 -12.73 -81.80 8.49
N LYS A 115 -11.55 -81.94 7.90
CA LYS A 115 -11.03 -83.20 7.35
C LYS A 115 -9.70 -83.51 8.03
N ILE A 116 -9.59 -84.66 8.67
CA ILE A 116 -8.41 -85.00 9.48
C ILE A 116 -7.79 -86.30 8.97
N SER A 117 -6.47 -86.26 8.81
CA SER A 117 -5.60 -87.38 8.47
C SER A 117 -4.56 -87.57 9.58
N ASP A 118 -3.83 -88.69 9.59
CA ASP A 118 -2.84 -89.01 10.64
C ASP A 118 -1.72 -87.96 10.81
N LYS A 119 -1.53 -87.06 9.83
CA LYS A 119 -0.47 -86.04 9.83
C LYS A 119 -0.98 -84.60 9.79
N ASN A 120 -2.16 -84.34 9.22
CA ASN A 120 -2.67 -82.98 8.98
C ASN A 120 -4.18 -82.87 9.28
N ILE A 121 -4.59 -81.71 9.79
CA ILE A 121 -5.99 -81.26 9.92
C ILE A 121 -6.22 -80.21 8.84
N GLN A 122 -7.24 -80.39 8.00
CA GLN A 122 -7.69 -79.43 7.01
C GLN A 122 -9.07 -78.90 7.44
N ALA A 123 -9.18 -77.60 7.66
CA ALA A 123 -10.42 -76.90 7.95
C ALA A 123 -10.82 -76.08 6.73
N ASN A 124 -11.86 -76.52 6.02
CA ASN A 124 -12.45 -75.77 4.93
C ASN A 124 -13.48 -74.80 5.52
N ILE A 125 -13.20 -73.51 5.42
CA ILE A 125 -14.03 -72.43 5.93
C ILE A 125 -14.97 -72.01 4.80
N ASP A 126 -16.21 -72.49 4.86
CA ASP A 126 -17.23 -72.20 3.84
C ASP A 126 -17.88 -70.83 4.05
N ASN A 127 -17.95 -70.38 5.31
CA ASN A 127 -18.43 -69.05 5.67
C ASN A 127 -17.90 -68.66 7.05
N PHE A 128 -17.16 -67.57 7.15
CA PHE A 128 -16.78 -66.95 8.41
C PHE A 128 -17.10 -65.47 8.35
N LEU A 129 -18.20 -65.06 8.96
CA LEU A 129 -18.73 -63.70 8.88
C LEU A 129 -18.66 -63.01 10.24
N LEU A 130 -17.86 -61.93 10.30
CA LEU A 130 -17.88 -60.94 11.38
C LEU A 130 -18.99 -59.93 11.08
N LYS A 131 -20.10 -60.01 11.83
CA LYS A 131 -21.32 -59.24 11.53
C LYS A 131 -21.17 -57.74 11.77
N ASP A 132 -20.37 -57.34 12.77
CA ASP A 132 -20.16 -55.92 13.12
C ASP A 132 -19.49 -55.11 11.98
N HIS A 133 -18.77 -55.78 11.08
CA HIS A 133 -18.07 -55.14 9.95
C HIS A 133 -18.50 -55.68 8.58
N ASN A 134 -19.48 -56.59 8.51
CA ASN A 134 -19.85 -57.31 7.30
C ASN A 134 -18.61 -57.88 6.57
N LEU A 135 -17.73 -58.56 7.33
CA LEU A 135 -16.47 -59.12 6.81
C LEU A 135 -16.58 -60.63 6.75
N SER A 136 -16.58 -61.16 5.53
CA SER A 136 -16.61 -62.59 5.24
C SER A 136 -15.21 -63.10 4.91
N VAL A 137 -14.87 -64.28 5.43
CA VAL A 137 -13.66 -65.02 5.10
C VAL A 137 -14.06 -66.43 4.65
N VAL A 138 -13.54 -66.83 3.49
CA VAL A 138 -13.71 -68.20 2.95
C VAL A 138 -12.33 -68.75 2.60
N GLY A 139 -12.11 -70.05 2.74
CA GLY A 139 -10.81 -70.62 2.41
C GLY A 139 -10.52 -71.98 3.04
N SER A 140 -9.25 -72.34 3.06
CA SER A 140 -8.76 -73.60 3.61
C SER A 140 -7.59 -73.36 4.54
N LEU A 141 -7.71 -73.83 5.78
CA LEU A 141 -6.66 -73.83 6.81
C LEU A 141 -6.11 -75.25 6.96
N LEU A 142 -4.83 -75.44 6.65
CA LEU A 142 -4.08 -76.67 6.88
C LEU A 142 -3.22 -76.54 8.14
N ILE A 143 -3.34 -77.51 9.03
CA ILE A 143 -2.69 -77.54 10.33
C ILE A 143 -1.90 -78.83 10.46
N ASN A 144 -0.60 -78.72 10.72
CA ASN A 144 0.23 -79.83 11.15
C ASN A 144 0.45 -79.74 12.67
N PRO A 145 -0.27 -80.54 13.48
CA PRO A 145 -0.20 -80.45 14.93
C PRO A 145 1.17 -80.85 15.50
N LYS A 146 1.94 -81.71 14.79
CA LYS A 146 3.27 -82.15 15.25
C LYS A 146 4.32 -81.05 15.10
N THR A 147 4.34 -80.36 13.96
CA THR A 147 5.31 -79.30 13.69
C THR A 147 4.84 -77.92 14.15
N LYS A 148 3.58 -77.80 14.59
CA LYS A 148 2.89 -76.53 14.89
C LYS A 148 2.96 -75.57 13.70
N PHE A 149 2.77 -76.12 12.50
CA PHE A 149 2.76 -75.35 11.26
C PHE A 149 1.33 -75.19 10.76
N TYR A 150 0.91 -73.96 10.51
CA TYR A 150 -0.43 -73.62 10.05
C TYR A 150 -0.29 -72.87 8.73
N THR A 151 -1.10 -73.20 7.74
CA THR A 151 -1.13 -72.52 6.45
C THR A 151 -2.56 -72.29 6.02
N PHE A 152 -2.93 -71.05 5.77
CA PHE A 152 -4.23 -70.69 5.24
C PHE A 152 -4.08 -70.13 3.84
N LYS A 153 -5.06 -70.45 3.00
CA LYS A 153 -5.31 -69.79 1.72
C LYS A 153 -6.80 -69.54 1.60
N GLY A 154 -7.20 -68.31 1.31
CA GLY A 154 -8.59 -67.94 1.20
C GLY A 154 -8.80 -66.54 0.64
N GLU A 155 -10.01 -66.06 0.77
CA GLU A 155 -10.47 -64.76 0.29
C GLU A 155 -11.19 -64.04 1.43
N ILE A 156 -10.96 -62.73 1.51
CA ILE A 156 -11.69 -61.80 2.37
C ILE A 156 -12.61 -60.98 1.47
N ASP A 157 -13.88 -60.87 1.84
CA ASP A 157 -14.86 -60.02 1.17
C ASP A 157 -15.64 -59.18 2.17
N SER A 158 -15.69 -57.87 1.92
CA SER A 158 -16.41 -56.89 2.72
C SER A 158 -16.69 -55.63 1.89
N ASP A 159 -17.57 -54.76 2.39
CA ASP A 159 -17.94 -53.49 1.76
C ASP A 159 -16.76 -52.51 1.65
N PHE A 160 -15.66 -52.74 2.37
CA PHE A 160 -14.50 -51.84 2.43
C PHE A 160 -13.18 -52.51 2.07
N LEU A 161 -13.12 -53.84 1.97
CA LEU A 161 -11.89 -54.58 1.72
C LEU A 161 -12.24 -55.90 1.02
N LYS A 162 -11.60 -56.14 -0.13
CA LYS A 162 -11.56 -57.46 -0.76
C LYS A 162 -10.12 -57.85 -1.00
N SER A 163 -9.74 -59.10 -0.75
CA SER A 163 -8.37 -59.58 -0.97
C SER A 163 -8.28 -61.09 -0.97
N ASP A 164 -7.37 -61.62 -1.78
CA ASP A 164 -6.87 -62.99 -1.64
C ASP A 164 -5.82 -63.02 -0.53
N VAL A 165 -5.93 -63.96 0.41
CA VAL A 165 -5.07 -64.00 1.59
C VAL A 165 -4.40 -65.35 1.76
N LYS A 166 -3.08 -65.32 1.97
CA LYS A 166 -2.26 -66.46 2.37
C LYS A 166 -1.53 -66.10 3.64
N PHE A 167 -1.58 -66.96 4.64
CA PHE A 167 -0.72 -66.83 5.82
C PHE A 167 -0.15 -68.17 6.22
N SER A 168 1.09 -68.15 6.70
CA SER A 168 1.76 -69.30 7.27
C SER A 168 2.28 -68.94 8.65
N LEU A 169 2.03 -69.80 9.64
CA LEU A 169 2.45 -69.62 11.02
C LEU A 169 3.26 -70.83 11.45
N LYS A 170 4.50 -70.63 11.90
CA LYS A 170 5.39 -71.68 12.42
C LYS A 170 6.05 -71.19 13.70
N ARG A 171 5.81 -71.85 14.83
CA ARG A 171 6.48 -71.52 16.11
C ARG A 171 6.51 -70.02 16.42
N GLU A 172 5.35 -69.36 16.30
CA GLU A 172 5.16 -67.91 16.56
C GLU A 172 5.73 -66.96 15.49
N GLU A 173 6.32 -67.48 14.41
CA GLU A 173 6.69 -66.72 13.21
C GLU A 173 5.54 -66.76 12.20
N ILE A 174 5.03 -65.60 11.79
CA ILE A 174 4.01 -65.45 10.76
C ILE A 174 4.62 -64.84 9.49
N ALA A 175 4.34 -65.47 8.35
CA ALA A 175 4.51 -64.84 7.03
C ALA A 175 3.11 -64.67 6.42
N TYR A 176 2.83 -63.48 5.92
CA TYR A 176 1.55 -63.14 5.31
C TYR A 176 1.77 -62.57 3.92
N GLU A 177 0.84 -62.91 3.02
CA GLU A 177 0.78 -62.44 1.66
C GLU A 177 -0.69 -62.19 1.32
N LEU A 178 -1.00 -60.95 0.99
CA LEU A 178 -2.29 -60.52 0.51
C LEU A 178 -2.12 -60.13 -0.96
N GLU A 179 -3.02 -60.58 -1.83
CA GLU A 179 -3.03 -60.28 -3.26
C GLU A 179 -4.39 -59.69 -3.64
N ASN A 180 -4.42 -58.95 -4.74
CA ASN A 180 -5.64 -58.35 -5.30
C ASN A 180 -6.46 -57.55 -4.29
N ILE A 181 -5.77 -56.81 -3.41
CA ILE A 181 -6.45 -56.00 -2.39
C ILE A 181 -7.16 -54.85 -3.10
N SER A 182 -8.46 -54.72 -2.88
CA SER A 182 -9.24 -53.58 -3.36
C SER A 182 -10.03 -52.93 -2.22
N SER A 183 -10.07 -51.61 -2.23
CA SER A 183 -10.80 -50.81 -1.26
C SER A 183 -11.24 -49.48 -1.87
N ASN A 184 -12.39 -48.99 -1.44
CA ASN A 184 -12.85 -47.62 -1.72
C ASN A 184 -12.71 -46.71 -0.49
N ASN A 185 -12.23 -47.23 0.64
CA ASN A 185 -12.19 -46.51 1.90
C ASN A 185 -11.05 -47.03 2.80
N ILE A 186 -9.85 -46.50 2.58
CA ILE A 186 -8.66 -46.82 3.37
C ILE A 186 -8.80 -46.41 4.84
N SER A 187 -9.55 -45.34 5.13
CA SER A 187 -9.76 -44.82 6.48
C SER A 187 -10.47 -45.85 7.36
N LYS A 188 -11.49 -46.51 6.82
CA LYS A 188 -12.20 -47.59 7.52
C LYS A 188 -11.30 -48.78 7.85
N ILE A 189 -10.28 -49.07 7.03
CA ILE A 189 -9.27 -50.10 7.34
C ILE A 189 -8.43 -49.67 8.54
N PHE A 190 -7.97 -48.41 8.58
CA PHE A 190 -7.22 -47.90 9.74
C PHE A 190 -8.05 -47.84 11.01
N ASP A 191 -9.32 -47.42 10.92
CA ASP A 191 -10.22 -47.38 12.07
C ASP A 191 -10.36 -48.78 12.69
N ILE A 192 -10.58 -49.82 11.86
CA ILE A 192 -10.68 -51.21 12.33
C ILE A 192 -9.36 -51.70 12.94
N LEU A 193 -8.20 -51.32 12.40
CA LEU A 193 -6.91 -51.68 12.99
C LEU A 193 -6.73 -51.05 14.37
N VAL A 194 -7.06 -49.76 14.52
CA VAL A 194 -6.97 -49.03 15.79
C VAL A 194 -7.96 -49.58 16.82
N GLU A 195 -9.21 -49.84 16.43
CA GLU A 195 -10.24 -50.48 17.27
C GLU A 195 -9.78 -51.84 17.82
N ASN A 196 -8.91 -52.55 17.09
CA ASN A 196 -8.37 -53.86 17.47
C ASN A 196 -6.94 -53.80 18.03
N GLY A 197 -6.49 -52.63 18.50
CA GLY A 197 -5.27 -52.48 19.30
C GLY A 197 -3.97 -52.27 18.50
N VAL A 198 -4.04 -51.93 17.22
CA VAL A 198 -2.86 -51.55 16.43
C VAL A 198 -2.56 -50.06 16.63
N HIS A 199 -1.36 -49.75 17.11
CA HIS A 199 -0.90 -48.36 17.24
C HIS A 199 -0.35 -47.84 15.90
N LEU A 200 -0.95 -46.77 15.37
CA LEU A 200 -0.49 -46.05 14.18
C LEU A 200 0.03 -44.67 14.59
N PRO A 201 1.04 -44.10 13.91
CA PRO A 201 1.49 -42.72 14.17
C PRO A 201 0.32 -41.74 14.05
N SER A 202 0.24 -40.77 14.97
CA SER A 202 -0.97 -39.95 15.18
C SER A 202 -1.41 -39.20 13.91
N ASN A 203 -0.44 -38.76 13.10
CA ASN A 203 -0.69 -38.03 11.86
C ASN A 203 -0.77 -38.93 10.62
N LEU A 204 -0.46 -40.23 10.70
CA LEU A 204 -0.54 -41.13 9.55
C LEU A 204 -2.00 -41.31 9.08
N ALA A 205 -2.91 -41.56 10.01
CA ALA A 205 -4.34 -41.70 9.70
C ALA A 205 -4.92 -40.39 9.13
N LEU A 206 -4.50 -39.24 9.67
CA LEU A 206 -4.90 -37.92 9.18
C LEU A 206 -4.41 -37.66 7.75
N TRP A 207 -3.16 -38.01 7.42
CA TRP A 207 -2.64 -37.81 6.07
C TRP A 207 -3.18 -38.83 5.08
N VAL A 208 -3.10 -40.12 5.37
CA VAL A 208 -3.42 -41.22 4.42
C VAL A 208 -4.92 -41.55 4.38
N GLY A 209 -5.65 -41.38 5.49
CA GLY A 209 -7.10 -41.59 5.56
C GLY A 209 -7.94 -40.31 5.53
N GLY A 210 -7.32 -39.14 5.72
CA GLY A 210 -8.02 -37.86 5.79
C GLY A 210 -7.73 -36.96 4.60
N LYS A 211 -6.49 -36.47 4.50
CA LYS A 211 -6.08 -35.45 3.51
C LYS A 211 -5.85 -36.02 2.12
N VAL A 212 -5.36 -37.25 2.02
CA VAL A 212 -5.10 -37.93 0.75
C VAL A 212 -6.25 -38.89 0.46
N LYS A 213 -7.14 -38.52 -0.46
CA LYS A 213 -8.30 -39.31 -0.85
C LYS A 213 -8.18 -39.79 -2.28
N ALA A 214 -8.60 -41.01 -2.54
CA ALA A 214 -8.76 -41.55 -3.88
C ALA A 214 -10.14 -42.19 -3.99
N ASP A 215 -10.65 -42.30 -5.22
CA ASP A 215 -11.95 -42.94 -5.47
C ASP A 215 -11.82 -44.48 -5.40
N PHE A 216 -10.62 -45.02 -5.66
CA PHE A 216 -10.32 -46.45 -5.65
C PHE A 216 -8.86 -46.71 -5.27
N TYR A 217 -8.64 -47.74 -4.45
CA TYR A 217 -7.33 -48.22 -4.01
C TYR A 217 -7.17 -49.68 -4.41
N PHE A 218 -6.06 -50.00 -5.07
CA PHE A 218 -5.69 -51.35 -5.44
C PHE A 218 -4.25 -51.65 -5.02
N ILE A 219 -4.03 -52.78 -4.36
CA ILE A 219 -2.69 -53.30 -4.07
C ILE A 219 -2.60 -54.69 -4.69
N GLU A 220 -1.71 -54.84 -5.67
CA GLU A 220 -1.45 -56.10 -6.39
C GLU A 220 -1.02 -57.20 -5.42
N LYS A 221 -0.08 -56.84 -4.54
CA LYS A 221 0.53 -57.74 -3.57
C LYS A 221 1.06 -56.96 -2.39
N LEU A 222 0.77 -57.44 -1.19
CA LEU A 222 1.33 -57.00 0.08
C LEU A 222 1.88 -58.23 0.78
N ASN A 223 3.16 -58.20 1.15
CA ASN A 223 3.78 -59.28 1.92
C ASN A 223 4.49 -58.74 3.15
N GLY A 224 4.71 -59.62 4.11
CA GLY A 224 5.50 -59.30 5.29
C GLY A 224 5.69 -60.49 6.20
N PHE A 225 6.45 -60.24 7.27
CA PHE A 225 6.88 -61.25 8.22
C PHE A 225 6.87 -60.67 9.64
N ALA A 226 6.51 -61.46 10.64
CA ALA A 226 6.66 -61.09 12.04
C ALA A 226 7.02 -62.31 12.91
N ASP A 227 7.84 -62.10 13.93
CA ASP A 227 8.19 -63.07 14.96
C ASP A 227 7.62 -62.58 16.29
N PHE A 228 6.47 -63.13 16.68
CA PHE A 228 5.79 -62.76 17.92
C PHE A 228 6.56 -63.23 19.16
N GLY A 229 7.31 -64.33 19.08
CA GLY A 229 8.08 -64.86 20.20
C GLY A 229 9.25 -63.95 20.59
N LYS A 230 9.90 -63.32 19.60
CA LYS A 230 10.96 -62.33 19.82
C LYS A 230 10.48 -60.88 19.85
N HIS A 231 9.18 -60.63 19.70
CA HIS A 231 8.60 -59.28 19.58
C HIS A 231 9.24 -58.47 18.44
N ARG A 232 9.50 -59.11 17.29
CA ARG A 232 10.13 -58.49 16.10
C ARG A 232 9.14 -58.48 14.94
N TYR A 233 8.76 -57.29 14.48
CA TYR A 233 7.72 -57.12 13.46
C TYR A 233 8.25 -56.89 12.04
N TYR A 234 9.58 -56.88 11.86
CA TYR A 234 10.26 -56.76 10.55
C TYR A 234 9.62 -55.74 9.59
N LEU A 235 9.31 -54.53 10.11
CA LEU A 235 8.58 -53.50 9.36
C LEU A 235 9.26 -53.09 8.04
N ASN A 236 10.59 -53.25 7.95
CA ASN A 236 11.36 -52.99 6.72
C ASN A 236 11.15 -54.05 5.62
N ASP A 237 10.73 -55.25 6.00
CA ASP A 237 10.54 -56.38 5.09
C ASP A 237 9.12 -56.40 4.52
N ILE A 238 8.25 -55.49 4.97
CA ILE A 238 6.92 -55.30 4.40
C ILE A 238 7.10 -54.61 3.04
N SER A 239 6.56 -55.22 2.00
CA SER A 239 6.52 -54.62 0.67
C SER A 239 5.13 -54.68 0.07
N ALA A 240 4.76 -53.63 -0.64
CA ALA A 240 3.50 -53.57 -1.37
C ALA A 240 3.65 -52.82 -2.70
N LYS A 241 2.90 -53.25 -3.71
CA LYS A 241 2.78 -52.56 -5.00
C LYS A 241 1.32 -52.40 -5.36
N GLY A 242 0.95 -51.25 -5.90
CA GLY A 242 -0.44 -50.95 -6.18
C GLY A 242 -0.63 -49.65 -6.95
N TYR A 243 -1.87 -49.21 -7.01
CA TYR A 243 -2.24 -47.92 -7.56
C TYR A 243 -3.51 -47.37 -6.92
N VAL A 244 -3.71 -46.07 -7.11
CA VAL A 244 -4.93 -45.35 -6.75
C VAL A 244 -5.44 -44.55 -7.94
N ASN A 245 -6.76 -44.48 -8.10
CA ASN A 245 -7.41 -43.70 -9.14
C ASN A 245 -8.00 -42.41 -8.57
N ASN A 246 -7.91 -41.32 -9.34
CA ASN A 246 -8.44 -40.00 -9.00
C ASN A 246 -7.98 -39.51 -7.61
N LEU A 247 -6.67 -39.52 -7.38
CA LEU A 247 -6.07 -38.98 -6.17
C LEU A 247 -6.39 -37.49 -6.04
N LYS A 248 -6.83 -37.10 -4.84
CA LYS A 248 -7.09 -35.72 -4.40
C LYS A 248 -6.42 -35.52 -3.05
N VAL A 249 -5.46 -34.60 -3.01
CA VAL A 249 -4.81 -34.17 -1.76
C VAL A 249 -5.42 -32.84 -1.34
N VAL A 250 -6.18 -32.86 -0.24
CA VAL A 250 -6.84 -31.68 0.33
C VAL A 250 -6.02 -31.20 1.52
N LEU A 251 -5.36 -30.05 1.38
CA LEU A 251 -4.49 -29.50 2.42
C LEU A 251 -5.30 -28.98 3.62
N ASP A 252 -6.40 -28.28 3.35
CA ASP A 252 -7.35 -27.74 4.32
C ASP A 252 -8.70 -27.40 3.65
N LYS A 253 -9.73 -27.07 4.44
CA LYS A 253 -11.04 -26.60 3.96
C LYS A 253 -10.89 -25.31 3.16
N GLY A 254 -11.50 -25.25 1.97
CA GLY A 254 -11.51 -24.06 1.10
C GLY A 254 -10.23 -23.85 0.27
N ILE A 255 -9.28 -24.80 0.36
CA ILE A 255 -8.13 -24.91 -0.54
C ILE A 255 -8.45 -25.95 -1.62
N ASP A 256 -8.16 -25.60 -2.87
CA ASP A 256 -8.35 -26.51 -3.99
C ASP A 256 -7.45 -27.75 -3.83
N PRO A 257 -7.91 -28.95 -4.22
CA PRO A 257 -7.10 -30.14 -4.08
C PRO A 257 -5.96 -30.19 -5.10
N ILE A 258 -4.85 -30.82 -4.72
CA ILE A 258 -3.87 -31.31 -5.68
C ILE A 258 -4.41 -32.63 -6.25
N ILE A 259 -4.48 -32.73 -7.58
CA ILE A 259 -5.16 -33.84 -8.24
C ILE A 259 -4.22 -34.64 -9.14
N SER A 260 -4.42 -35.96 -9.17
CA SER A 260 -3.81 -36.86 -10.14
C SER A 260 -4.83 -37.93 -10.56
N PRO A 261 -5.02 -38.17 -11.86
CA PRO A 261 -5.97 -39.20 -12.33
C PRO A 261 -5.53 -40.62 -11.96
N PHE A 262 -4.22 -40.87 -11.86
CA PHE A 262 -3.67 -42.19 -11.59
C PHE A 262 -2.32 -42.05 -10.88
N VAL A 263 -2.15 -42.75 -9.77
CA VAL A 263 -0.89 -42.79 -9.02
C VAL A 263 -0.55 -44.24 -8.70
N ARG A 264 0.61 -44.70 -9.14
CA ARG A 264 1.19 -45.98 -8.72
C ARG A 264 1.83 -45.80 -7.34
N LEU A 265 1.60 -46.78 -6.47
CA LEU A 265 2.14 -46.84 -5.13
C LEU A 265 3.20 -47.94 -5.05
N GLU A 266 4.37 -47.60 -4.51
CA GLU A 266 5.40 -48.57 -4.18
C GLU A 266 5.79 -48.41 -2.71
N PHE A 267 5.61 -49.48 -1.93
CA PHE A 267 6.00 -49.55 -0.53
C PHE A 267 7.13 -50.57 -0.35
N ASN A 268 8.29 -50.12 0.11
CA ASN A 268 9.42 -50.98 0.42
C ASN A 268 10.34 -50.30 1.44
N LYS A 269 10.92 -51.05 2.38
CA LYS A 269 11.80 -50.50 3.43
C LYS A 269 11.16 -49.33 4.19
N GLN A 270 9.87 -49.43 4.49
CA GLN A 270 9.04 -48.39 5.13
C GLN A 270 8.91 -47.06 4.35
N LYS A 271 9.32 -47.00 3.08
CA LYS A 271 9.08 -45.87 2.19
C LYS A 271 7.88 -46.14 1.30
N LEU A 272 6.86 -45.28 1.37
CA LEU A 272 5.72 -45.25 0.45
C LEU A 272 5.94 -44.16 -0.61
N GLU A 273 6.21 -44.56 -1.84
CA GLU A 273 6.46 -43.67 -2.97
C GLU A 273 5.22 -43.53 -3.85
N PHE A 274 4.92 -42.28 -4.23
CA PHE A 274 3.81 -41.93 -5.11
C PHE A 274 4.37 -41.61 -6.50
N ILE A 275 4.06 -42.46 -7.48
CA ILE A 275 4.58 -42.38 -8.85
C ILE A 275 3.42 -42.00 -9.78
N TYR A 276 3.55 -40.89 -10.49
CA TYR A 276 2.48 -40.34 -11.33
C TYR A 276 3.04 -39.69 -12.60
N ASP A 277 2.26 -39.73 -13.68
CA ASP A 277 2.57 -39.03 -14.93
C ASP A 277 1.96 -37.62 -14.95
N LYS A 278 0.86 -37.43 -14.23
CA LYS A 278 0.05 -36.20 -14.20
C LYS A 278 -0.25 -35.80 -12.77
N LEU A 279 0.17 -34.61 -12.36
CA LEU A 279 -0.12 -34.01 -11.07
C LEU A 279 -0.37 -32.51 -11.25
N TYR A 280 -1.49 -32.01 -10.73
CA TYR A 280 -1.89 -30.62 -10.92
C TYR A 280 -2.37 -29.99 -9.61
N PHE A 281 -2.01 -28.73 -9.40
CA PHE A 281 -2.66 -27.85 -8.42
C PHE A 281 -3.27 -26.68 -9.18
N ASN A 282 -4.60 -26.65 -9.29
CA ASN A 282 -5.32 -25.77 -10.22
C ASN A 282 -4.78 -25.93 -11.64
N ASN A 283 -4.18 -24.89 -12.21
CA ASN A 283 -3.57 -24.93 -13.55
C ASN A 283 -2.04 -25.09 -13.53
N TYR A 284 -1.43 -25.29 -12.35
CA TYR A 284 0.00 -25.53 -12.26
C TYR A 284 0.30 -26.99 -12.54
N ASN A 285 1.23 -27.20 -13.46
CA ASN A 285 1.76 -28.52 -13.75
C ASN A 285 2.83 -28.86 -12.70
N LEU A 286 2.61 -29.96 -12.00
CA LEU A 286 3.47 -30.47 -10.93
C LEU A 286 4.05 -31.85 -11.27
N ASN A 287 4.05 -32.28 -12.53
CA ASN A 287 4.47 -33.63 -12.95
C ASN A 287 5.92 -33.96 -12.57
N GLN A 288 6.78 -32.95 -12.42
CA GLN A 288 8.18 -33.12 -12.00
C GLN A 288 8.35 -33.18 -10.47
N SER A 289 7.27 -32.99 -9.72
CA SER A 289 7.28 -33.01 -8.27
C SER A 289 7.47 -34.44 -7.76
N GLN A 290 7.94 -34.60 -6.53
CA GLN A 290 8.13 -35.90 -5.89
C GLN A 290 7.47 -35.89 -4.51
N ILE A 291 6.75 -36.97 -4.19
CA ILE A 291 6.10 -37.14 -2.89
C ILE A 291 6.36 -38.56 -2.40
N TYR A 292 6.79 -38.71 -1.15
CA TYR A 292 6.86 -40.01 -0.47
C TYR A 292 6.74 -39.85 1.04
N ILE A 293 6.32 -40.92 1.71
CA ILE A 293 6.34 -41.03 3.17
C ILE A 293 7.45 -42.00 3.55
N ASP A 294 8.40 -41.53 4.37
CA ASP A 294 9.46 -42.37 4.93
C ASP A 294 9.08 -42.84 6.33
N ASN A 295 9.63 -43.99 6.75
CA ASN A 295 9.43 -44.57 8.08
C ASN A 295 7.96 -44.72 8.47
N MET A 296 7.08 -44.99 7.49
CA MET A 296 5.61 -44.88 7.62
C MET A 296 5.01 -45.59 8.84
N LEU A 297 5.59 -46.72 9.26
CA LEU A 297 5.05 -47.60 10.30
C LEU A 297 5.74 -47.41 11.67
N ASN A 298 6.45 -46.29 11.91
CA ASN A 298 7.09 -45.99 13.18
C ASN A 298 7.07 -44.49 13.54
N GLU A 299 7.55 -44.13 14.74
CA GLU A 299 7.53 -42.76 15.29
C GLU A 299 8.36 -41.74 14.47
N LYS A 300 9.28 -42.19 13.62
CA LYS A 300 10.08 -41.33 12.73
C LYS A 300 9.38 -41.06 11.40
N ALA A 301 8.11 -41.44 11.28
CA ALA A 301 7.31 -41.21 10.07
C ALA A 301 7.32 -39.72 9.69
N GLY A 302 7.43 -39.47 8.39
CA GLY A 302 7.37 -38.12 7.86
C GLY A 302 7.14 -38.11 6.37
N ILE A 303 6.64 -36.99 5.87
CA ILE A 303 6.39 -36.78 4.44
C ILE A 303 7.49 -35.91 3.84
N TYR A 304 8.00 -36.38 2.71
CA TYR A 304 8.86 -35.61 1.82
C TYR A 304 8.04 -35.11 0.64
N ILE A 305 8.11 -33.81 0.39
CA ILE A 305 7.43 -33.16 -0.73
C ILE A 305 8.45 -32.30 -1.46
N ARG A 306 8.72 -32.59 -2.73
CA ARG A 306 9.44 -31.69 -3.63
C ARG A 306 8.46 -31.17 -4.66
N ILE A 307 8.08 -29.92 -4.54
CA ILE A 307 7.25 -29.21 -5.51
C ILE A 307 8.18 -28.67 -6.59
N LYS A 308 8.08 -29.24 -7.79
CA LYS A 308 8.83 -28.78 -8.96
C LYS A 308 7.88 -28.42 -10.09
N SER A 309 7.96 -27.18 -10.54
CA SER A 309 7.07 -26.61 -11.55
C SER A 309 7.76 -25.50 -12.33
N ASP A 310 7.43 -25.37 -13.62
CA ASP A 310 7.92 -24.28 -14.46
C ASP A 310 7.05 -23.02 -14.38
N ASN A 311 5.88 -23.07 -13.71
CA ASN A 311 4.93 -21.95 -13.69
C ASN A 311 4.21 -21.72 -12.35
N ALA A 312 4.58 -22.42 -11.28
CA ALA A 312 4.00 -22.19 -9.95
C ALA A 312 4.49 -20.85 -9.39
N ARG A 313 3.55 -19.90 -9.23
CA ARG A 313 3.83 -18.51 -8.84
C ARG A 313 3.15 -18.17 -7.51
N ALA A 314 3.69 -17.19 -6.80
CA ALA A 314 3.17 -16.66 -5.54
C ALA A 314 1.94 -15.75 -5.79
N ASP A 315 0.86 -16.32 -6.32
CA ASP A 315 -0.40 -15.62 -6.53
C ASP A 315 -1.44 -15.93 -5.44
N TYR A 316 -2.69 -15.48 -5.65
CA TYR A 316 -3.77 -15.65 -4.67
C TYR A 316 -3.97 -17.11 -4.20
N ARG A 317 -3.65 -18.11 -5.05
CA ARG A 317 -3.82 -19.53 -4.75
C ARG A 317 -2.77 -20.01 -3.75
N VAL A 318 -1.51 -19.67 -4.00
CA VAL A 318 -0.41 -19.95 -3.08
C VAL A 318 -0.55 -19.14 -1.80
N ASN A 319 -0.93 -17.87 -1.89
CA ASN A 319 -1.17 -17.00 -0.74
C ASN A 319 -2.27 -17.54 0.20
N LYS A 320 -3.32 -18.15 -0.36
CA LYS A 320 -4.36 -18.85 0.43
C LYS A 320 -3.76 -19.96 1.29
N ILE A 321 -2.80 -20.71 0.76
CA ILE A 321 -2.09 -21.78 1.49
C ILE A 321 -1.20 -21.16 2.57
N LEU A 322 -0.38 -20.17 2.22
CA LEU A 322 0.59 -19.55 3.14
C LEU A 322 -0.09 -18.91 4.36
N ARG A 323 -1.27 -18.30 4.16
CA ARG A 323 -2.07 -17.72 5.24
C ARG A 323 -2.57 -18.73 6.28
N LEU A 324 -2.71 -20.01 5.93
CA LEU A 324 -3.05 -21.06 6.91
C LEU A 324 -1.92 -21.31 7.92
N TYR A 325 -0.71 -20.87 7.60
CA TYR A 325 0.49 -21.03 8.43
C TYR A 325 1.00 -19.67 8.95
N ASP A 326 0.14 -18.65 8.97
CA ASP A 326 0.46 -17.27 9.39
C ASP A 326 1.61 -16.60 8.61
N ILE A 327 1.89 -17.08 7.39
CA ILE A 327 2.87 -16.48 6.50
C ILE A 327 2.19 -15.41 5.65
N LYS A 328 2.67 -14.16 5.75
CA LYS A 328 2.19 -13.02 4.96
C LYS A 328 3.22 -12.66 3.89
N LEU A 329 2.81 -12.65 2.63
CA LEU A 329 3.64 -12.16 1.53
C LEU A 329 3.50 -10.63 1.40
N PRO A 330 4.61 -9.90 1.12
CA PRO A 330 4.59 -8.46 0.91
C PRO A 330 3.91 -8.06 -0.41
N PHE A 331 3.88 -8.97 -1.39
CA PHE A 331 3.22 -8.78 -2.68
C PHE A 331 2.71 -10.12 -3.23
N LEU A 332 1.84 -10.04 -4.22
CA LEU A 332 1.31 -11.15 -5.01
C LEU A 332 1.69 -10.96 -6.47
N GLN A 333 2.00 -12.07 -7.13
CA GLN A 333 2.24 -12.09 -8.57
C GLN A 333 0.91 -12.17 -9.32
N ASN A 334 0.59 -11.11 -10.07
CA ASN A 334 -0.61 -11.07 -10.91
C ASN A 334 -0.43 -11.91 -12.19
N ASN A 335 0.77 -11.86 -12.76
CA ASN A 335 1.15 -12.61 -13.95
C ASN A 335 2.63 -13.03 -13.91
N GLY A 336 3.14 -13.53 -15.05
CA GLY A 336 4.52 -13.96 -15.20
C GLY A 336 4.75 -15.44 -14.94
N ILE A 337 6.02 -15.84 -15.02
CA ILE A 337 6.49 -17.21 -14.89
C ILE A 337 7.35 -17.30 -13.63
N THR A 338 7.20 -18.37 -12.88
CA THR A 338 8.07 -18.68 -11.75
C THR A 338 8.41 -20.16 -11.80
N LYS A 339 9.69 -20.45 -12.10
CA LYS A 339 10.22 -21.81 -11.96
C LYS A 339 10.47 -22.06 -10.48
N THR A 340 9.82 -23.07 -9.94
CA THR A 340 9.84 -23.40 -8.52
C THR A 340 10.46 -24.77 -8.34
N ASP A 341 11.41 -24.88 -7.40
CA ASP A 341 11.91 -26.14 -6.85
C ASP A 341 11.96 -26.01 -5.33
N LEU A 342 10.87 -26.42 -4.67
CA LEU A 342 10.68 -26.32 -3.22
C LEU A 342 10.64 -27.72 -2.60
N VAL A 343 11.56 -27.99 -1.69
CA VAL A 343 11.61 -29.21 -0.87
C VAL A 343 11.09 -28.89 0.52
N LEU A 344 10.14 -29.70 0.99
CA LEU A 344 9.59 -29.70 2.33
C LEU A 344 9.76 -31.10 2.93
N LYS A 345 10.24 -31.16 4.17
CA LYS A 345 10.34 -32.39 4.97
C LYS A 345 9.59 -32.16 6.27
N ILE A 346 8.48 -32.88 6.45
CA ILE A 346 7.55 -32.68 7.56
C ILE A 346 7.51 -33.96 8.40
N PRO A 347 8.11 -33.97 9.61
CA PRO A 347 7.92 -35.06 10.55
C PRO A 347 6.48 -35.12 11.04
N PHE A 348 5.90 -36.32 11.16
CA PHE A 348 4.52 -36.49 11.61
C PHE A 348 4.34 -36.24 13.11
N GLU A 349 5.26 -36.68 13.97
CA GLU A 349 5.17 -36.44 15.43
C GLU A 349 5.58 -35.01 15.83
N HIS A 350 6.46 -34.38 15.04
CA HIS A 350 7.01 -33.04 15.32
C HIS A 350 6.93 -32.11 14.10
N PRO A 351 5.71 -31.73 13.66
CA PRO A 351 5.52 -30.89 12.48
C PRO A 351 6.17 -29.50 12.61
N GLU A 352 6.38 -29.00 13.83
CA GLU A 352 7.10 -27.76 14.12
C GLU A 352 8.59 -27.81 13.71
N ARG A 353 9.15 -29.01 13.53
CA ARG A 353 10.55 -29.22 13.08
C ARG A 353 10.66 -29.36 11.56
N ILE A 354 9.71 -28.79 10.82
CA ILE A 354 9.72 -28.78 9.36
C ILE A 354 11.06 -28.24 8.84
N SER A 355 11.61 -28.93 7.84
CA SER A 355 12.79 -28.48 7.09
C SER A 355 12.37 -28.12 5.68
N TYR A 356 12.77 -26.94 5.22
CA TYR A 356 12.44 -26.46 3.89
C TYR A 356 13.64 -25.82 3.18
N LYS A 357 13.69 -26.02 1.86
CA LYS A 357 14.66 -25.41 0.96
C LYS A 357 13.97 -25.14 -0.37
N GLY A 358 14.14 -23.94 -0.93
CA GLY A 358 13.48 -23.55 -2.18
C GLY A 358 14.41 -22.79 -3.11
N ASN A 359 14.21 -22.96 -4.42
CA ASN A 359 14.72 -22.06 -5.44
C ASN A 359 13.54 -21.57 -6.28
N PHE A 360 13.50 -20.28 -6.55
CA PHE A 360 12.43 -19.64 -7.33
C PHE A 360 13.04 -18.68 -8.35
N ASP A 361 12.89 -18.99 -9.63
CA ASP A 361 13.34 -18.12 -10.72
C ASP A 361 12.11 -17.42 -11.31
N ILE A 362 11.95 -16.15 -10.96
CA ILE A 362 10.86 -15.29 -11.42
C ILE A 362 11.30 -14.62 -12.71
N VAL A 363 10.44 -14.64 -13.73
CA VAL A 363 10.67 -13.94 -15.00
C VAL A 363 9.38 -13.24 -15.45
N ASN A 364 9.51 -11.97 -15.83
CA ASN A 364 8.46 -11.13 -16.41
C ASN A 364 7.15 -11.18 -15.60
N SER A 365 7.21 -10.78 -14.34
CA SER A 365 6.07 -10.84 -13.41
C SER A 365 5.64 -9.45 -12.96
N ASN A 366 4.38 -9.10 -13.22
CA ASN A 366 3.73 -7.94 -12.62
C ASN A 366 3.25 -8.31 -11.23
N ILE A 367 3.52 -7.43 -10.26
CA ILE A 367 3.09 -7.60 -8.87
C ILE A 367 1.93 -6.67 -8.54
N ASN A 368 1.24 -6.91 -7.44
CA ASN A 368 0.10 -6.10 -6.98
C ASN A 368 0.52 -4.81 -6.24
N ILE A 369 1.63 -4.20 -6.64
CA ILE A 369 2.11 -2.92 -6.13
C ILE A 369 2.25 -1.98 -7.33
N SER A 370 1.39 -0.98 -7.46
CA SER A 370 1.38 -0.04 -8.58
C SER A 370 1.48 -0.76 -9.95
N ASP A 371 2.34 -0.24 -10.82
CA ASP A 371 2.76 -0.72 -12.14
C ASP A 371 4.10 -1.49 -12.08
N PHE A 372 4.55 -1.90 -10.88
CA PHE A 372 5.82 -2.59 -10.71
C PHE A 372 5.84 -3.95 -11.42
N LYS A 373 6.92 -4.15 -12.17
CA LYS A 373 7.25 -5.38 -12.88
C LYS A 373 8.62 -5.89 -12.45
N ILE A 374 8.66 -7.15 -12.03
CA ILE A 374 9.89 -7.92 -11.85
C ILE A 374 10.28 -8.51 -13.21
N ILE A 375 11.33 -7.99 -13.81
CA ILE A 375 11.86 -8.50 -15.08
C ILE A 375 12.46 -9.88 -14.86
N GLN A 376 13.29 -10.01 -13.82
CA GLN A 376 13.86 -11.27 -13.37
C GLN A 376 14.19 -11.20 -11.88
N ALA A 377 14.18 -12.33 -11.18
CA ALA A 377 14.74 -12.47 -9.83
C ALA A 377 14.99 -13.95 -9.53
N ASN A 378 16.11 -14.28 -8.88
CA ASN A 378 16.40 -15.63 -8.40
C ASN A 378 16.36 -15.63 -6.88
N ILE A 379 15.49 -16.43 -6.29
CA ILE A 379 15.28 -16.49 -4.83
C ILE A 379 15.76 -17.86 -4.35
N ASP A 380 16.75 -17.86 -3.46
CA ASP A 380 17.26 -19.06 -2.77
C ASP A 380 16.80 -19.01 -1.30
N LEU A 381 15.98 -19.98 -0.92
CA LEU A 381 15.48 -20.16 0.43
C LEU A 381 16.19 -21.34 1.07
N GLN A 382 16.99 -21.08 2.11
CA GLN A 382 17.65 -22.12 2.90
C GLN A 382 17.36 -21.90 4.38
N LYS A 383 16.49 -22.74 4.95
CA LYS A 383 16.09 -22.63 6.36
C LYS A 383 15.55 -21.22 6.66
N ASP A 384 16.13 -20.52 7.62
CA ASP A 384 15.69 -19.19 8.04
C ASP A 384 16.30 -18.07 7.19
N LYS A 385 17.01 -18.39 6.11
CA LYS A 385 17.71 -17.42 5.27
C LYS A 385 17.12 -17.39 3.85
N LEU A 386 16.73 -16.21 3.40
CA LEU A 386 16.24 -15.96 2.04
C LEU A 386 17.19 -15.00 1.32
N GLU A 387 17.72 -15.43 0.19
CA GLU A 387 18.63 -14.67 -0.66
C GLU A 387 17.93 -14.35 -1.98
N ILE A 388 17.83 -13.07 -2.32
CA ILE A 388 17.33 -12.60 -3.61
C ILE A 388 18.53 -12.13 -4.42
N LYS A 389 18.71 -12.71 -5.61
CA LYS A 389 19.86 -12.47 -6.48
C LYS A 389 19.43 -12.02 -7.87
N ASN A 390 20.13 -11.02 -8.38
CA ASN A 390 19.93 -10.44 -9.71
C ASN A 390 18.46 -10.04 -9.93
N ALA A 391 17.81 -9.49 -8.90
CA ALA A 391 16.46 -8.99 -9.05
C ALA A 391 16.51 -7.70 -9.87
N SER A 392 15.67 -7.61 -10.90
CA SER A 392 15.54 -6.44 -11.75
C SER A 392 14.09 -6.02 -11.77
N VAL A 393 13.85 -4.76 -11.45
CA VAL A 393 12.52 -4.20 -11.23
C VAL A 393 12.35 -2.92 -12.05
N GLN A 394 11.16 -2.76 -12.60
CA GLN A 394 10.80 -1.62 -13.44
C GLN A 394 9.37 -1.16 -13.17
N SER A 395 9.18 0.15 -13.21
CA SER A 395 7.91 0.89 -13.22
C SER A 395 8.09 2.14 -14.08
N GLU A 396 7.06 2.98 -14.21
CA GLU A 396 7.09 4.29 -14.82
C GLU A 396 8.02 5.26 -14.08
N LEU A 397 8.07 5.19 -12.74
CA LEU A 397 8.82 6.12 -11.90
C LEU A 397 10.24 5.64 -11.57
N ILE A 398 10.44 4.33 -11.41
CA ILE A 398 11.71 3.75 -10.98
C ILE A 398 12.06 2.47 -11.73
N SER A 399 13.33 2.35 -12.10
CA SER A 399 13.96 1.12 -12.58
C SER A 399 15.30 0.89 -11.88
N GLY A 400 15.59 -0.37 -11.62
CA GLY A 400 16.85 -0.74 -10.99
C GLY A 400 16.95 -2.23 -10.69
N ASP A 401 18.13 -2.59 -10.21
CA ASP A 401 18.47 -3.94 -9.83
C ASP A 401 18.77 -4.01 -8.33
N PHE A 402 18.54 -5.15 -7.70
CA PHE A 402 18.96 -5.37 -6.32
C PHE A 402 19.33 -6.82 -6.02
N ASN A 403 20.15 -6.97 -4.99
CA ASN A 403 20.35 -8.21 -4.28
C ASN A 403 19.92 -8.02 -2.83
N ALA A 404 19.32 -9.02 -2.21
CA ALA A 404 18.89 -8.94 -0.82
C ALA A 404 19.23 -10.20 -0.03
N SER A 405 19.63 -10.05 1.23
CA SER A 405 19.80 -11.14 2.18
C SER A 405 18.85 -10.90 3.35
N ILE A 406 17.96 -11.85 3.62
CA ILE A 406 16.88 -11.69 4.61
C ILE A 406 16.94 -12.86 5.60
N ASP A 407 16.99 -12.53 6.89
CA ASP A 407 16.81 -13.46 8.00
C ASP A 407 15.33 -13.51 8.40
N LEU A 408 14.69 -14.64 8.11
CA LEU A 408 13.27 -14.93 8.36
C LEU A 408 12.93 -15.03 9.85
N LYS A 409 13.91 -15.38 10.69
CA LYS A 409 13.73 -15.53 12.14
C LYS A 409 13.86 -14.20 12.86
N GLN A 410 14.86 -13.41 12.49
CA GLN A 410 15.08 -12.06 13.03
C GLN A 410 14.14 -11.02 12.43
N LYS A 411 13.52 -11.36 11.30
CA LYS A 411 12.66 -10.48 10.49
C LYS A 411 13.38 -9.21 10.04
N LYS A 412 14.62 -9.38 9.62
CA LYS A 412 15.52 -8.32 9.15
C LYS A 412 16.21 -8.72 7.86
N GLY A 413 16.73 -7.75 7.11
CA GLY A 413 17.56 -8.04 5.95
C GLY A 413 18.30 -6.82 5.43
N ASP A 414 19.16 -7.06 4.46
CA ASP A 414 20.01 -6.06 3.82
C ASP A 414 19.77 -6.10 2.31
N PHE A 415 19.51 -4.95 1.71
CA PHE A 415 19.28 -4.79 0.27
C PHE A 415 20.41 -3.95 -0.32
N LYS A 416 21.11 -4.51 -1.30
CA LYS A 416 22.07 -3.80 -2.14
C LYS A 416 21.38 -3.43 -3.44
N THR A 417 20.99 -2.18 -3.56
CA THR A 417 20.16 -1.67 -4.65
C THR A 417 20.98 -0.79 -5.58
N PHE A 418 20.83 -0.97 -6.88
CA PHE A 418 21.32 -0.10 -7.92
C PHE A 418 20.14 0.52 -8.66
N ILE A 419 19.89 1.79 -8.40
CA ILE A 419 18.88 2.58 -9.11
C ILE A 419 19.47 2.98 -10.46
N THR A 420 18.94 2.41 -11.54
CA THR A 420 19.29 2.82 -12.90
C THR A 420 18.69 4.18 -13.20
N ASN A 421 17.40 4.35 -12.91
CA ASN A 421 16.68 5.60 -13.07
C ASN A 421 15.54 5.69 -12.06
N LEU A 422 15.47 6.79 -11.33
CA LEU A 422 14.33 7.21 -10.52
C LEU A 422 13.98 8.63 -10.98
N LYS A 423 12.81 8.79 -11.59
CA LYS A 423 12.34 10.08 -12.08
C LYS A 423 10.91 10.32 -11.59
N LEU A 424 10.75 11.29 -10.71
CA LEU A 424 9.45 11.77 -10.28
C LEU A 424 8.93 12.89 -11.19
N PRO A 425 7.60 13.15 -11.23
CA PRO A 425 7.01 14.21 -12.04
C PRO A 425 7.60 15.59 -11.77
N GLN A 426 7.49 16.50 -12.74
CA GLN A 426 7.94 17.90 -12.65
C GLN A 426 9.43 18.07 -12.30
N ASP A 427 10.26 17.07 -12.62
CA ASP A 427 11.68 17.01 -12.23
C ASP A 427 11.90 17.25 -10.71
N SER A 428 10.90 16.89 -9.89
CA SER A 428 10.94 17.01 -8.43
C SER A 428 12.06 16.17 -7.81
N LEU A 429 12.33 15.00 -8.39
CA LEU A 429 13.49 14.17 -8.09
C LEU A 429 13.92 13.41 -9.34
N LYS A 430 15.21 13.47 -9.66
CA LYS A 430 15.85 12.69 -10.71
C LYS A 430 17.17 12.11 -10.20
N MET A 431 17.24 10.79 -10.09
CA MET A 431 18.42 10.05 -9.65
C MET A 431 18.74 8.96 -10.67
N GLU A 432 19.98 8.94 -11.15
CA GLU A 432 20.44 7.98 -12.16
C GLU A 432 21.73 7.32 -11.66
N ASN A 433 21.90 6.03 -11.98
CA ASN A 433 23.10 5.24 -11.70
C ASN A 433 23.59 5.33 -10.23
N LYS A 434 22.68 5.14 -9.27
CA LYS A 434 22.97 5.28 -7.84
C LYS A 434 22.90 3.94 -7.11
N PHE A 435 23.96 3.61 -6.38
CA PHE A 435 23.94 2.52 -5.41
C PHE A 435 23.39 2.99 -4.06
N LEU A 436 22.52 2.18 -3.45
CA LEU A 436 21.94 2.40 -2.12
C LEU A 436 21.89 1.08 -1.36
N ASP A 437 22.37 1.10 -0.12
CA ASP A 437 22.14 0.02 0.83
C ASP A 437 20.89 0.34 1.66
N LEU A 438 19.95 -0.60 1.76
CA LEU A 438 18.71 -0.45 2.52
C LEU A 438 18.60 -1.55 3.58
N ASP A 439 18.34 -1.14 4.82
CA ASP A 439 18.09 -2.03 5.94
C ASP A 439 16.58 -2.36 5.99
N LEU A 440 16.23 -3.64 5.84
CA LEU A 440 14.86 -4.14 5.95
C LEU A 440 14.57 -4.54 7.40
N ASN A 441 13.40 -4.14 7.89
CA ASN A 441 12.76 -4.67 9.09
C ASN A 441 11.29 -4.97 8.78
N TYR A 442 10.79 -6.14 9.19
CA TYR A 442 9.39 -6.53 9.04
C TYR A 442 8.86 -7.25 10.29
N ASP A 443 9.35 -6.88 11.48
CA ASP A 443 8.88 -7.47 12.73
C ASP A 443 7.38 -7.24 12.98
N LYS A 444 6.93 -6.02 12.66
CA LYS A 444 5.51 -5.63 12.64
C LYS A 444 5.08 -5.29 11.21
N ASN A 445 5.70 -4.25 10.67
CA ASN A 445 5.37 -3.57 9.43
C ASN A 445 6.62 -3.57 8.55
N ILE A 446 6.45 -3.60 7.23
CA ILE A 446 7.58 -3.64 6.30
C ILE A 446 8.17 -2.22 6.20
N SER A 447 9.40 -2.05 6.67
CA SER A 447 10.15 -0.80 6.61
C SER A 447 11.51 -1.00 5.96
N LEU A 448 11.90 -0.09 5.07
CA LEU A 448 13.26 0.01 4.50
C LEU A 448 13.89 1.32 4.95
N TYR A 449 15.12 1.26 5.46
CA TYR A 449 15.87 2.44 5.89
C TYR A 449 17.15 2.60 5.06
N ASN A 450 17.35 3.80 4.52
CA ASN A 450 18.62 4.19 3.88
C ASN A 450 19.38 5.16 4.78
N LYS A 451 20.56 4.75 5.25
CA LYS A 451 21.41 5.56 6.13
C LYS A 451 22.03 6.77 5.43
N GLU A 452 22.35 6.67 4.14
CA GLU A 452 23.04 7.72 3.38
C GLU A 452 22.14 8.96 3.18
N LEU A 453 20.90 8.71 2.74
CA LEU A 453 19.86 9.70 2.46
C LEU A 453 19.01 10.01 3.69
N THR A 454 19.19 9.26 4.78
CA THR A 454 18.42 9.38 6.03
C THR A 454 16.91 9.26 5.79
N THR A 455 16.55 8.21 5.04
CA THR A 455 15.20 8.03 4.51
C THR A 455 14.62 6.71 4.97
N THR A 456 13.38 6.75 5.45
CA THR A 456 12.59 5.58 5.85
C THR A 456 11.41 5.42 4.90
N LEU A 457 11.21 4.23 4.36
CA LEU A 457 10.08 3.83 3.54
C LEU A 457 9.27 2.80 4.33
N ASN A 458 7.96 2.99 4.48
CA ASN A 458 7.05 2.03 5.13
C ASN A 458 5.96 1.58 4.17
N PHE A 459 5.60 0.28 4.20
CA PHE A 459 4.71 -0.36 3.23
C PHE A 459 3.52 -1.10 3.87
N ASP A 460 2.70 -0.41 4.67
CA ASP A 460 1.54 -1.02 5.36
C ASP A 460 0.22 -0.87 4.60
N GLN A 461 -0.31 0.35 4.58
CA GLN A 461 -1.54 0.75 3.89
C GLN A 461 -1.17 1.78 2.82
N GLY A 462 -0.42 1.36 1.81
CA GLY A 462 0.22 2.26 0.85
C GLY A 462 1.72 2.40 1.12
N MET A 463 2.31 3.51 0.68
CA MET A 463 3.70 3.86 0.91
C MET A 463 3.79 5.18 1.67
N SER A 464 4.51 5.15 2.78
CA SER A 464 4.90 6.34 3.54
C SER A 464 6.41 6.54 3.43
N VAL A 465 6.85 7.75 3.14
CA VAL A 465 8.25 8.14 3.00
C VAL A 465 8.54 9.23 4.01
N TYR A 466 9.54 9.02 4.87
CA TYR A 466 10.07 10.03 5.76
C TYR A 466 11.54 10.29 5.43
N VAL A 467 11.87 11.54 5.11
CA VAL A 467 13.22 12.03 4.87
C VAL A 467 13.58 12.98 5.99
N ALA A 468 14.55 12.59 6.82
CA ALA A 468 14.96 13.42 7.96
C ALA A 468 15.82 14.64 7.55
N LYS A 469 16.46 14.60 6.38
CA LYS A 469 17.30 15.69 5.86
C LYS A 469 17.13 15.87 4.36
N LEU A 470 16.27 16.79 3.96
CA LEU A 470 15.98 17.07 2.56
C LEU A 470 17.21 17.59 1.80
N ALA A 471 18.19 18.22 2.49
CA ALA A 471 19.45 18.64 1.90
C ALA A 471 20.21 17.51 1.17
N LYS A 472 20.03 16.24 1.59
CA LYS A 472 20.63 15.05 0.94
C LYS A 472 20.12 14.82 -0.48
N TYR A 473 18.96 15.39 -0.82
CA TYR A 473 18.32 15.25 -2.11
C TYR A 473 18.54 16.45 -3.04
N LYS A 474 19.17 17.53 -2.57
CA LYS A 474 19.33 18.79 -3.32
C LYS A 474 19.99 18.59 -4.69
N THR A 475 21.01 17.74 -4.79
CA THR A 475 21.70 17.45 -6.07
C THR A 475 20.81 16.70 -7.08
N TYR A 476 19.79 16.00 -6.60
CA TYR A 476 18.87 15.19 -7.39
C TYR A 476 17.55 15.92 -7.68
N SER A 477 17.28 17.06 -7.04
CA SER A 477 16.02 17.81 -7.20
C SER A 477 16.26 19.15 -7.89
N LYS A 478 15.88 19.26 -9.17
CA LYS A 478 15.89 20.56 -9.87
C LYS A 478 14.92 21.55 -9.24
N LEU A 479 13.80 21.04 -8.73
CA LEU A 479 12.81 21.85 -8.03
C LEU A 479 13.44 22.54 -6.79
N MET A 480 14.18 21.80 -5.97
CA MET A 480 14.90 22.40 -4.84
C MET A 480 15.97 23.41 -5.29
N GLN A 481 16.71 23.10 -6.37
CA GLN A 481 17.74 23.99 -6.90
C GLN A 481 17.16 25.30 -7.44
N LYS A 482 16.07 25.24 -8.20
CA LYS A 482 15.40 26.41 -8.79
C LYS A 482 14.78 27.33 -7.74
N ASN A 483 14.26 26.74 -6.66
CA ASN A 483 13.61 27.48 -5.58
C ASN A 483 14.53 27.69 -4.36
N ASN A 484 15.85 27.49 -4.53
CA ASN A 484 16.87 27.67 -3.49
C ASN A 484 16.52 27.04 -2.13
N VAL A 485 15.88 25.86 -2.12
CA VAL A 485 15.61 25.12 -0.89
C VAL A 485 16.92 24.54 -0.35
N HIS A 486 17.19 24.77 0.94
CA HIS A 486 18.44 24.34 1.60
C HIS A 486 18.26 23.01 2.34
N ASP A 487 17.33 22.94 3.28
CA ASP A 487 17.06 21.74 4.07
C ASP A 487 15.61 21.73 4.59
N GLY A 488 15.22 20.61 5.20
CA GLY A 488 13.92 20.39 5.83
C GLY A 488 13.69 18.91 6.13
N GLU A 489 12.53 18.59 6.70
CA GLU A 489 12.06 17.24 6.91
C GLU A 489 10.86 16.98 6.00
N LEU A 490 10.87 15.89 5.24
CA LEU A 490 9.76 15.55 4.34
C LEU A 490 9.05 14.30 4.84
N SER A 491 7.72 14.37 4.93
CA SER A 491 6.83 13.23 5.07
C SER A 491 5.95 13.18 3.82
N LEU A 492 5.81 12.01 3.22
CA LEU A 492 4.98 11.79 2.05
C LEU A 492 4.21 10.50 2.20
N ASP A 493 2.90 10.56 2.00
CA ASP A 493 2.01 9.41 2.02
C ASP A 493 1.33 9.26 0.66
N THR A 494 1.21 8.01 0.20
CA THR A 494 0.46 7.67 -1.01
C THR A 494 -0.15 6.28 -0.93
N LEU A 495 -1.36 6.14 -1.46
CA LEU A 495 -2.05 4.84 -1.56
C LEU A 495 -1.93 4.22 -2.96
N ASN A 496 -1.72 5.04 -3.98
CA ASN A 496 -1.88 4.66 -5.39
C ASN A 496 -0.77 5.20 -6.31
N PHE A 497 0.26 5.85 -5.75
CA PHE A 497 1.35 6.49 -6.50
C PHE A 497 0.89 7.56 -7.51
N LYS A 498 -0.31 8.12 -7.30
CA LYS A 498 -0.90 9.22 -8.09
C LYS A 498 -1.32 10.39 -7.23
N ASP A 499 -1.96 10.09 -6.11
CA ASP A 499 -2.36 11.05 -5.10
C ASP A 499 -1.32 11.02 -3.97
N PHE A 500 -0.91 12.20 -3.52
CA PHE A 500 0.14 12.35 -2.50
C PHE A 500 -0.28 13.38 -1.47
N ASP A 501 -0.16 13.03 -0.21
CA ASP A 501 -0.15 13.98 0.90
C ASP A 501 1.31 14.18 1.30
N VAL A 502 1.82 15.41 1.20
CA VAL A 502 3.22 15.76 1.42
C VAL A 502 3.31 16.87 2.44
N ASP A 503 4.02 16.64 3.54
CA ASP A 503 4.36 17.64 4.52
C ASP A 503 5.87 17.88 4.49
N ILE A 504 6.28 19.14 4.34
CA ILE A 504 7.67 19.57 4.42
C ILE A 504 7.81 20.50 5.62
N ASN A 505 8.42 19.99 6.68
CA ASN A 505 8.57 20.68 7.96
C ASN A 505 9.95 21.31 8.09
N ASN A 506 10.04 22.39 8.87
CA ASN A 506 11.30 23.07 9.19
C ASN A 506 12.12 23.44 7.93
N THR A 507 11.43 23.86 6.86
CA THR A 507 12.05 24.10 5.56
C THR A 507 12.80 25.42 5.59
N THR A 508 14.03 25.42 5.10
CA THR A 508 14.84 26.64 4.90
C THR A 508 15.05 26.88 3.41
N PHE A 509 14.90 28.12 2.96
CA PHE A 509 14.93 28.49 1.55
C PHE A 509 15.23 29.98 1.38
N GLU A 510 15.62 30.41 0.18
CA GLU A 510 15.67 31.83 -0.18
C GLU A 510 14.34 32.27 -0.79
N SER A 511 13.87 33.48 -0.44
CA SER A 511 12.61 34.01 -0.94
C SER A 511 12.69 35.48 -1.30
N PHE A 512 11.90 35.90 -2.29
CA PHE A 512 11.61 37.30 -2.58
C PHE A 512 10.51 37.88 -1.67
N LEU A 513 9.96 37.06 -0.77
CA LEU A 513 9.02 37.49 0.26
C LEU A 513 9.76 37.96 1.52
N LEU A 514 9.20 38.95 2.19
CA LEU A 514 9.62 39.41 3.50
C LEU A 514 8.44 39.33 4.47
N TYR A 515 8.72 39.16 5.76
CA TYR A 515 7.74 39.43 6.81
C TYR A 515 7.39 40.92 6.86
N LYS A 516 6.28 41.29 7.51
CA LYS A 516 5.85 42.71 7.63
C LYS A 516 6.86 43.61 8.36
N ASP A 517 7.75 43.04 9.16
CA ASP A 517 8.87 43.75 9.80
C ASP A 517 10.10 43.90 8.88
N ASN A 518 9.98 43.48 7.62
CA ASN A 518 11.02 43.44 6.58
C ASN A 518 12.14 42.41 6.83
N ASN A 519 11.99 41.48 7.76
CA ASN A 519 12.89 40.34 7.86
C ASN A 519 12.65 39.35 6.70
N PRO A 520 13.68 38.64 6.20
CA PRO A 520 13.53 37.66 5.12
C PRO A 520 12.58 36.50 5.49
N TYR A 521 11.68 36.14 4.57
CA TYR A 521 10.82 34.96 4.69
C TYR A 521 11.56 33.71 4.19
N GLU A 522 12.47 33.19 5.01
CA GLU A 522 13.41 32.12 4.62
C GLU A 522 13.19 30.79 5.37
N TYR A 523 12.13 30.72 6.18
CA TYR A 523 11.81 29.56 7.01
C TYR A 523 10.29 29.39 7.16
N ASP A 524 9.78 28.20 6.81
CA ASP A 524 8.39 27.80 7.04
C ASP A 524 8.22 26.27 6.93
N SER A 525 7.01 25.78 7.18
CA SER A 525 6.58 24.43 6.88
C SER A 525 5.41 24.46 5.90
N PHE A 526 5.29 23.44 5.05
CA PHE A 526 4.30 23.39 3.98
C PHE A 526 3.56 22.05 4.01
N SER A 527 2.23 22.11 3.90
CA SER A 527 1.39 20.94 3.64
C SER A 527 0.85 21.00 2.22
N ILE A 528 1.06 19.94 1.45
CA ILE A 528 0.80 19.86 0.03
C ILE A 528 -0.05 18.62 -0.25
N LYS A 529 -1.22 18.81 -0.85
CA LYS A 529 -2.09 17.73 -1.32
C LYS A 529 -2.10 17.71 -2.83
N ILE A 530 -1.61 16.63 -3.41
CA ILE A 530 -1.53 16.41 -4.85
C ILE A 530 -2.59 15.40 -5.26
N LYS A 531 -3.39 15.74 -6.27
CA LYS A 531 -4.39 14.85 -6.86
C LYS A 531 -4.25 14.87 -8.39
N GLY A 532 -3.57 13.87 -8.94
CA GLY A 532 -3.21 13.88 -10.36
C GLY A 532 -2.29 15.06 -10.71
N GLU A 533 -2.76 15.98 -11.55
CA GLU A 533 -1.98 17.17 -11.95
C GLU A 533 -2.30 18.44 -11.13
N ASP A 534 -3.33 18.38 -10.28
CA ASP A 534 -3.76 19.46 -9.40
C ASP A 534 -3.06 19.38 -8.05
N PHE A 535 -2.90 20.52 -7.38
CA PHE A 535 -2.34 20.56 -6.03
C PHE A 535 -2.94 21.68 -5.18
N ASN A 536 -2.91 21.49 -3.86
CA ASN A 536 -3.13 22.53 -2.86
C ASN A 536 -1.93 22.58 -1.92
N LEU A 537 -1.30 23.74 -1.78
CA LEU A 537 -0.17 24.01 -0.90
C LEU A 537 -0.59 25.04 0.13
N THR A 538 -0.32 24.77 1.40
CA THR A 538 -0.56 25.69 2.52
C THR A 538 0.69 25.79 3.37
N SER A 539 1.14 27.02 3.62
CA SER A 539 2.19 27.30 4.61
C SER A 539 1.66 27.23 6.04
N ALA A 540 2.47 26.78 6.99
CA ALA A 540 2.11 26.69 8.40
C ALA A 540 1.96 28.09 9.04
N SER A 541 2.72 29.08 8.57
CA SER A 541 2.54 30.50 8.96
C SER A 541 1.20 31.10 8.51
N GLY A 542 0.55 30.51 7.48
CA GLY A 542 -0.63 31.08 6.83
C GLY A 542 -0.33 32.22 5.86
N SER A 543 0.96 32.52 5.63
CA SER A 543 1.40 33.60 4.73
C SER A 543 1.23 33.27 3.26
N VAL A 544 1.37 32.00 2.89
CA VAL A 544 1.28 31.52 1.51
C VAL A 544 0.27 30.37 1.40
N PHE A 545 -0.64 30.49 0.44
CA PHE A 545 -1.50 29.40 -0.03
C PHE A 545 -1.44 29.37 -1.56
N ALA A 546 -1.29 28.19 -2.16
CA ALA A 546 -1.29 28.04 -3.61
C ALA A 546 -2.14 26.86 -4.04
N GLN A 547 -2.96 27.04 -5.06
CA GLN A 547 -3.82 26.00 -5.61
C GLN A 547 -3.70 25.99 -7.12
N LYS A 548 -3.44 24.81 -7.69
CA LYS A 548 -3.57 24.57 -9.12
C LYS A 548 -4.87 23.82 -9.40
N ASP A 549 -5.66 24.37 -10.33
CA ASP A 549 -6.86 23.76 -10.88
C ASP A 549 -6.76 23.85 -12.41
N ASN A 550 -6.52 22.72 -13.07
CA ASN A 550 -6.21 22.65 -14.49
C ASN A 550 -4.99 23.54 -14.85
N ASP A 551 -5.17 24.52 -15.75
CA ASP A 551 -4.10 25.44 -16.19
C ASP A 551 -4.00 26.72 -15.33
N ASP A 552 -4.87 26.90 -14.34
CA ASP A 552 -4.90 28.09 -13.48
C ASP A 552 -4.18 27.80 -12.15
N ILE A 553 -3.17 28.62 -11.83
CA ILE A 553 -2.44 28.60 -10.57
C ILE A 553 -2.85 29.84 -9.76
N ASN A 554 -3.59 29.62 -8.67
CA ASN A 554 -4.07 30.64 -7.77
C ASN A 554 -3.16 30.73 -6.55
N ILE A 555 -2.52 31.88 -6.32
CA ILE A 555 -1.59 32.13 -5.22
C ILE A 555 -2.22 33.18 -4.31
N THR A 556 -2.37 32.86 -3.04
CA THR A 556 -2.82 33.78 -2.00
C THR A 556 -1.68 34.12 -1.06
N LEU A 557 -1.43 35.41 -0.85
CA LEU A 557 -0.42 35.94 0.06
C LEU A 557 -1.08 36.75 1.18
N ASN A 558 -0.71 36.52 2.44
CA ASN A 558 -1.27 37.24 3.57
C ASN A 558 -0.16 37.76 4.49
N ASN A 559 -0.22 39.06 4.83
CA ASN A 559 0.68 39.67 5.81
C ASN A 559 2.17 39.43 5.50
N VAL A 560 2.54 39.59 4.24
CA VAL A 560 3.93 39.52 3.76
C VAL A 560 4.17 40.69 2.83
N ASN A 561 5.44 41.08 2.69
CA ASN A 561 5.89 42.09 1.75
C ASN A 561 6.56 41.41 0.55
N LEU A 562 6.43 42.01 -0.63
CA LEU A 562 7.06 41.56 -1.87
C LEU A 562 8.25 42.45 -2.19
N LEU A 563 9.44 41.86 -2.27
CA LEU A 563 10.65 42.55 -2.71
C LEU A 563 10.78 42.42 -4.23
N PHE A 564 10.79 43.56 -4.93
CA PHE A 564 10.88 43.62 -6.40
C PHE A 564 12.14 44.36 -6.85
N SER A 565 12.78 43.83 -7.89
CA SER A 565 14.00 44.34 -8.51
C SER A 565 13.94 44.06 -10.02
N GLU A 566 14.14 45.08 -10.86
CA GLU A 566 14.11 45.02 -12.32
C GLU A 566 15.15 44.01 -12.83
N GLN A 567 16.34 43.97 -12.22
CA GLN A 567 17.43 43.04 -12.59
C GLN A 567 17.05 41.56 -12.40
N ASP A 568 16.15 41.27 -11.44
CA ASP A 568 15.69 39.91 -11.16
C ASP A 568 14.55 39.48 -12.11
N THR A 569 14.03 40.40 -12.93
CA THR A 569 12.82 40.16 -13.74
C THR A 569 13.06 39.95 -15.24
N GLU A 570 14.21 40.36 -15.78
CA GLU A 570 14.51 40.40 -17.23
C GLU A 570 14.49 39.02 -17.95
N ASN A 571 14.39 37.90 -17.22
CA ASN A 571 14.35 36.55 -17.80
C ASN A 571 13.16 35.68 -17.33
N THR A 572 12.22 36.22 -16.57
CA THR A 572 11.21 35.41 -15.84
C THR A 572 9.93 35.16 -16.62
N LEU A 573 9.48 36.11 -17.45
CA LEU A 573 8.24 36.01 -18.23
C LEU A 573 8.34 35.00 -19.38
N ASP A 574 9.51 34.90 -20.03
CA ASP A 574 9.74 33.95 -21.13
C ASP A 574 9.77 32.48 -20.67
N ASN A 575 9.99 32.26 -19.37
CA ASN A 575 10.04 30.96 -18.73
C ASN A 575 8.71 30.56 -18.07
N LEU A 576 7.67 31.39 -18.14
CA LEU A 576 6.34 31.01 -17.68
C LEU A 576 5.76 29.96 -18.64
N GLU A 577 5.39 28.81 -18.09
CA GLU A 577 4.57 27.83 -18.80
C GLU A 577 3.26 28.48 -19.30
N ASN A 578 2.54 27.82 -20.22
CA ASN A 578 1.24 28.31 -20.74
C ASN A 578 0.11 28.43 -19.68
N SER A 579 0.44 28.35 -18.40
CA SER A 579 -0.46 28.48 -17.26
C SER A 579 -0.78 29.93 -16.93
N ASN A 580 -1.93 30.15 -16.30
CA ASN A 580 -2.33 31.48 -15.83
C ASN A 580 -2.06 31.58 -14.34
N TYR A 581 -1.36 32.63 -13.92
CA TYR A 581 -1.07 32.87 -12.51
C TYR A 581 -1.99 33.97 -11.99
N ASN A 582 -2.84 33.63 -11.02
CA ASN A 582 -3.71 34.59 -10.34
C ASN A 582 -3.19 34.79 -8.92
N ILE A 583 -2.66 35.97 -8.63
CA ILE A 583 -2.18 36.34 -7.30
C ILE A 583 -3.27 37.15 -6.60
N SER A 584 -3.58 36.80 -5.35
CA SER A 584 -4.44 37.59 -4.46
C SER A 584 -3.71 37.79 -3.15
N ALA A 585 -3.45 39.04 -2.78
CA ALA A 585 -2.66 39.38 -1.62
C ALA A 585 -3.43 40.34 -0.71
N LYS A 586 -3.28 40.15 0.61
CA LYS A 586 -3.88 41.02 1.64
C LYS A 586 -2.81 41.56 2.57
N ASN A 587 -2.93 42.85 2.89
CA ASN A 587 -1.99 43.58 3.75
C ASN A 587 -0.53 43.39 3.28
N ILE A 588 -0.23 43.94 2.11
CA ILE A 588 1.02 43.69 1.38
C ILE A 588 1.69 44.99 0.97
N ASP A 589 3.00 45.06 1.16
CA ASP A 589 3.81 46.15 0.64
C ASP A 589 4.65 45.64 -0.53
N LEU A 590 4.61 46.35 -1.66
CA LEU A 590 5.52 46.14 -2.77
C LEU A 590 6.73 47.05 -2.57
N ILE A 591 7.89 46.46 -2.30
CA ILE A 591 9.15 47.18 -2.10
C ILE A 591 9.93 47.16 -3.41
N LEU A 592 9.97 48.32 -4.07
CA LEU A 592 10.68 48.54 -5.33
C LEU A 592 12.14 48.90 -5.00
N LYS A 593 13.00 47.88 -4.94
CA LYS A 593 14.39 47.98 -4.46
C LYS A 593 15.22 48.98 -5.26
N ASP A 594 15.13 48.93 -6.60
CA ASP A 594 15.93 49.79 -7.48
C ASP A 594 15.54 51.26 -7.41
N PHE A 595 14.30 51.52 -7.03
CA PHE A 595 13.76 52.88 -6.89
C PHE A 595 13.83 53.37 -5.44
N ASN A 596 14.10 52.49 -4.48
CA ASN A 596 14.06 52.76 -3.04
C ASN A 596 12.67 53.30 -2.61
N LYS A 597 11.61 52.69 -3.15
CA LYS A 597 10.20 53.07 -3.00
C LYS A 597 9.38 51.90 -2.46
N THR A 598 8.30 52.22 -1.77
CA THR A 598 7.34 51.23 -1.26
C THR A 598 5.92 51.63 -1.65
N LEU A 599 5.13 50.66 -2.08
CA LEU A 599 3.70 50.79 -2.35
C LEU A 599 2.96 49.88 -1.40
N ASP A 600 2.21 50.43 -0.46
CA ASP A 600 1.47 49.66 0.53
C ASP A 600 -0.01 49.51 0.12
N PHE A 601 -0.54 48.28 0.23
CA PHE A 601 -1.89 47.95 -0.22
C PHE A 601 -2.64 47.09 0.79
N ASP A 602 -3.93 47.39 0.98
CA ASP A 602 -4.85 46.57 1.75
C ASP A 602 -5.15 45.26 1.01
N GLN A 603 -5.38 45.36 -0.30
CA GLN A 603 -5.46 44.22 -1.20
C GLN A 603 -4.73 44.51 -2.49
N PHE A 604 -4.03 43.51 -3.00
CA PHE A 604 -3.37 43.52 -4.29
C PHE A 604 -3.74 42.24 -5.01
N ASN A 605 -4.14 42.35 -6.28
CA ASN A 605 -4.42 41.19 -7.10
C ASN A 605 -3.70 41.35 -8.43
N ALA A 606 -3.20 40.25 -8.97
CA ALA A 606 -2.56 40.24 -10.28
C ALA A 606 -2.97 39.00 -11.08
N LYS A 607 -3.11 39.18 -12.38
CA LYS A 607 -3.23 38.12 -13.37
C LYS A 607 -2.04 38.20 -14.30
N ILE A 608 -1.20 37.18 -14.26
CA ILE A 608 0.03 37.09 -15.04
C ILE A 608 -0.14 35.95 -16.04
N LYS A 609 0.09 36.27 -17.31
CA LYS A 609 0.24 35.33 -18.42
C LYS A 609 1.48 35.71 -19.21
N LYS A 610 1.95 34.81 -20.07
CA LYS A 610 3.10 35.06 -20.96
C LYS A 610 3.02 36.41 -21.69
N ASP A 611 1.84 36.79 -22.19
CA ASP A 611 1.68 37.99 -23.02
C ASP A 611 1.33 39.27 -22.23
N TYR A 612 0.92 39.14 -20.96
CA TYR A 612 0.44 40.28 -20.20
C TYR A 612 0.49 40.11 -18.68
N ILE A 613 0.65 41.24 -18.00
CA ILE A 613 0.42 41.40 -16.56
C ILE A 613 -0.73 42.39 -16.39
N LYS A 614 -1.77 41.98 -15.66
CA LYS A 614 -2.84 42.87 -15.23
C LYS A 614 -2.89 42.85 -13.71
N ALA A 615 -2.64 43.97 -13.05
CA ALA A 615 -2.75 44.07 -11.60
C ALA A 615 -3.78 45.13 -11.19
N TRP A 616 -4.42 44.91 -10.06
CA TRP A 616 -5.29 45.90 -9.42
C TRP A 616 -5.16 45.81 -7.91
N ALA A 617 -5.14 46.96 -7.26
CA ALA A 617 -4.96 47.05 -5.82
C ALA A 617 -5.82 48.17 -5.24
N ASN A 618 -5.99 48.13 -3.92
CA ASN A 618 -6.63 49.21 -3.18
C ASN A 618 -5.91 49.49 -1.86
N ARG A 619 -6.06 50.74 -1.42
CA ARG A 619 -5.67 51.20 -0.08
C ARG A 619 -6.69 52.24 0.35
N ASN A 620 -7.44 52.00 1.41
CA ASN A 620 -8.60 52.83 1.78
C ASN A 620 -9.57 52.99 0.58
N GLU A 621 -9.86 54.24 0.19
CA GLU A 621 -10.66 54.57 -1.00
C GLU A 621 -9.86 54.57 -2.32
N SER A 622 -8.52 54.51 -2.23
CA SER A 622 -7.61 54.56 -3.36
C SER A 622 -7.71 53.28 -4.19
N LYS A 623 -7.70 53.41 -5.51
CA LYS A 623 -7.73 52.28 -6.45
C LYS A 623 -6.58 52.39 -7.44
N PHE A 624 -5.89 51.28 -7.65
CA PHE A 624 -4.74 51.17 -8.55
C PHE A 624 -5.00 50.10 -9.58
N GLU A 625 -4.67 50.36 -10.84
CA GLU A 625 -4.76 49.43 -11.95
C GLU A 625 -3.49 49.53 -12.80
N LEU A 626 -2.95 48.39 -13.19
CA LEU A 626 -1.79 48.24 -14.06
C LEU A 626 -2.13 47.25 -15.17
N LEU A 627 -1.81 47.61 -16.41
CA LEU A 627 -1.79 46.71 -17.55
C LEU A 627 -0.44 46.83 -18.25
N LEU A 628 0.29 45.73 -18.31
CA LEU A 628 1.51 45.59 -19.10
C LEU A 628 1.29 44.50 -20.16
N LYS A 629 1.58 44.83 -21.41
CA LYS A 629 1.49 43.99 -22.60
C LYS A 629 2.63 44.36 -23.54
N GLU A 630 2.88 43.53 -24.54
CA GLU A 630 3.80 43.90 -25.62
C GLU A 630 3.39 45.25 -26.23
N ASN A 631 4.31 46.23 -26.19
CA ASN A 631 4.11 47.61 -26.64
C ASN A 631 2.92 48.36 -26.03
N GLN A 632 2.44 47.97 -24.85
CA GLN A 632 1.37 48.68 -24.16
C GLN A 632 1.58 48.65 -22.65
N MET A 633 1.63 49.84 -22.04
CA MET A 633 1.65 50.07 -20.61
C MET A 633 0.53 51.05 -20.24
N GLN A 634 -0.31 50.67 -19.29
CA GLN A 634 -1.32 51.55 -18.71
C GLN A 634 -1.24 51.49 -17.18
N ILE A 635 -1.22 52.66 -16.54
CA ILE A 635 -1.28 52.78 -15.08
C ILE A 635 -2.40 53.77 -14.75
N ARG A 636 -3.26 53.38 -13.82
CA ARG A 636 -4.31 54.23 -13.29
C ARG A 636 -4.27 54.17 -11.77
N ALA A 637 -4.10 55.31 -11.11
CA ALA A 637 -4.27 55.44 -9.68
C ALA A 637 -5.33 56.50 -9.42
N LEU A 638 -6.39 56.15 -8.69
CA LEU A 638 -7.54 57.00 -8.43
C LEU A 638 -7.72 57.22 -6.94
N LYS A 639 -8.13 58.44 -6.58
CA LYS A 639 -8.44 58.82 -5.20
C LYS A 639 -7.33 58.48 -4.20
N MET A 640 -6.06 58.62 -4.61
CA MET A 640 -4.95 58.52 -3.67
C MET A 640 -5.09 59.60 -2.60
N ASP A 641 -4.73 59.28 -1.36
CA ASP A 641 -4.61 60.22 -0.25
C ASP A 641 -3.17 60.77 -0.16
N ASP A 642 -2.99 61.81 0.66
CA ASP A 642 -1.70 62.44 0.90
C ASP A 642 -0.71 61.50 1.58
N ASP A 643 -1.18 60.63 2.49
CA ASP A 643 -0.34 59.67 3.20
C ASP A 643 0.33 58.67 2.25
N PHE A 644 -0.42 58.10 1.29
CA PHE A 644 0.12 57.21 0.27
C PHE A 644 1.17 57.90 -0.59
N LEU A 645 0.88 59.10 -1.11
CA LEU A 645 1.84 59.83 -1.94
C LEU A 645 3.08 60.26 -1.17
N ASN A 646 2.94 60.74 0.07
CA ASN A 646 4.08 61.14 0.89
C ASN A 646 4.95 59.95 1.25
N THR A 647 4.35 58.78 1.52
CA THR A 647 5.07 57.52 1.76
C THR A 647 5.85 57.11 0.52
N PHE A 648 5.20 57.10 -0.66
CA PHE A 648 5.88 56.81 -1.93
C PHE A 648 6.99 57.82 -2.21
N MET A 649 6.75 59.12 -2.06
CA MET A 649 7.74 60.17 -2.31
C MET A 649 8.87 60.19 -1.26
N ARG A 650 8.62 59.62 -0.07
CA ARG A 650 9.49 59.69 1.13
C ARG A 650 9.75 61.12 1.59
N GLN A 651 8.77 61.98 1.38
CA GLN A 651 8.78 63.40 1.68
C GLN A 651 7.34 63.84 1.98
N ASN A 652 7.17 64.79 2.91
CA ASN A 652 5.85 65.34 3.25
C ASN A 652 5.46 66.48 2.29
N VAL A 653 5.29 66.13 1.02
CA VAL A 653 5.04 67.10 -0.07
C VAL A 653 3.61 67.62 -0.04
N PHE A 654 2.66 66.78 0.35
CA PHE A 654 1.23 67.07 0.31
C PHE A 654 0.64 67.03 1.72
N GLU A 655 -0.29 67.91 2.03
CA GLU A 655 -1.18 67.79 3.19
C GLU A 655 -2.62 67.83 2.71
N LYS A 656 -3.38 66.79 3.03
CA LYS A 656 -4.75 66.51 2.53
C LYS A 656 -4.82 66.42 1.00
N GLY A 657 -6.03 66.16 0.49
CA GLY A 657 -6.35 66.22 -0.93
C GLY A 657 -6.68 64.87 -1.54
N GLU A 658 -7.14 64.93 -2.79
CA GLU A 658 -7.45 63.75 -3.60
C GLU A 658 -6.60 63.79 -4.88
N PHE A 659 -5.87 62.72 -5.15
CA PHE A 659 -4.92 62.65 -6.26
C PHE A 659 -5.26 61.53 -7.24
N ASN A 660 -5.18 61.82 -8.53
CA ASN A 660 -5.46 60.89 -9.62
C ASN A 660 -4.29 60.90 -10.62
N LEU A 661 -3.79 59.72 -10.99
CA LEU A 661 -2.73 59.51 -11.97
C LEU A 661 -3.24 58.62 -13.10
N TYR A 662 -2.96 59.05 -14.34
CA TYR A 662 -3.23 58.30 -15.55
C TYR A 662 -1.94 58.24 -16.37
N VAL A 663 -1.50 57.06 -16.76
CA VAL A 663 -0.34 56.86 -17.62
C VAL A 663 -0.72 55.88 -18.72
N ASP A 664 -0.35 56.19 -19.96
CA ASP A 664 -0.50 55.34 -21.13
C ASP A 664 0.77 55.46 -22.01
N GLY A 665 1.29 54.34 -22.49
CA GLY A 665 2.52 54.32 -23.26
C GLY A 665 2.83 52.96 -23.86
N ASN A 666 3.98 52.88 -24.53
CA ASN A 666 4.46 51.62 -25.11
C ASN A 666 5.35 50.84 -24.13
N SER A 667 6.03 51.54 -23.21
CA SER A 667 6.92 50.94 -22.21
C SER A 667 7.19 51.91 -21.05
N THR A 668 7.99 51.47 -20.07
CA THR A 668 8.48 52.31 -18.95
C THR A 668 9.39 53.46 -19.40
N ASP A 669 9.92 53.43 -20.63
CA ASP A 669 10.73 54.49 -21.21
C ASP A 669 9.97 55.43 -22.14
N PHE A 670 8.80 55.00 -22.63
CA PHE A 670 7.99 55.75 -23.59
C PHE A 670 6.54 55.79 -23.16
N PHE A 671 6.18 56.83 -22.42
CA PHE A 671 4.81 57.01 -21.92
C PHE A 671 4.40 58.47 -21.86
N LYS A 672 3.10 58.71 -21.77
CA LYS A 672 2.48 60.00 -21.46
C LYS A 672 1.50 59.83 -20.33
N GLY A 673 1.21 60.89 -19.60
CA GLY A 673 0.30 60.81 -18.49
C GLY A 673 -0.26 62.14 -18.04
N LYS A 674 -1.22 62.05 -17.13
CA LYS A 674 -1.84 63.16 -16.43
C LYS A 674 -1.86 62.87 -14.94
N PHE A 675 -1.43 63.85 -14.15
CA PHE A 675 -1.57 63.86 -12.70
C PHE A 675 -2.49 65.01 -12.30
N LEU A 676 -3.63 64.68 -11.71
CA LEU A 676 -4.69 65.62 -11.33
C LEU A 676 -4.84 65.57 -9.81
N PHE A 677 -4.93 66.72 -9.17
CA PHE A 677 -5.09 66.78 -7.73
C PHE A 677 -5.88 68.00 -7.28
N LYS A 678 -6.60 67.88 -6.16
CA LYS A 678 -7.49 68.92 -5.63
C LYS A 678 -7.45 68.96 -4.11
N ASP A 679 -7.89 70.08 -3.56
CA ASP A 679 -8.10 70.29 -2.13
C ASP A 679 -6.87 69.94 -1.26
N THR A 680 -5.67 70.34 -1.69
CA THR A 680 -4.39 69.99 -1.04
C THR A 680 -3.54 71.22 -0.73
N TYR A 681 -2.59 71.06 0.19
CA TYR A 681 -1.51 72.02 0.42
C TYR A 681 -0.16 71.42 0.02
N LEU A 682 0.58 72.12 -0.85
CA LEU A 682 1.96 71.77 -1.19
C LEU A 682 2.92 72.33 -0.12
N LYS A 683 3.63 71.43 0.57
CA LYS A 683 4.56 71.70 1.66
C LYS A 683 5.97 71.21 1.34
N ASP A 684 6.95 71.78 2.04
CA ASP A 684 8.33 71.25 2.16
C ASP A 684 9.08 70.91 0.85
N LEU A 685 8.75 71.58 -0.26
CA LEU A 685 9.55 71.51 -1.48
C LEU A 685 10.59 72.64 -1.49
N LYS A 686 11.86 72.31 -1.77
CA LYS A 686 12.88 73.32 -2.08
C LYS A 686 12.45 74.23 -3.24
N PHE A 687 11.68 73.70 -4.18
CA PHE A 687 11.00 74.48 -5.21
C PHE A 687 10.12 75.59 -4.63
N HIS A 688 9.28 75.27 -3.64
CA HIS A 688 8.41 76.24 -2.98
C HIS A 688 9.20 77.29 -2.20
N GLN A 689 10.22 76.87 -1.44
CA GLN A 689 11.09 77.76 -0.67
C GLN A 689 11.90 78.71 -1.56
N GLN A 690 12.48 78.20 -2.65
CA GLN A 690 13.26 79.01 -3.60
C GLN A 690 12.37 79.93 -4.44
N LEU A 691 11.16 79.48 -4.81
CA LEU A 691 10.17 80.34 -5.48
C LEU A 691 9.72 81.48 -4.55
N LEU A 692 9.50 81.19 -3.27
CA LEU A 692 9.21 82.19 -2.24
C LEU A 692 10.36 83.18 -2.07
N SER A 693 11.60 82.69 -1.94
CA SER A 693 12.78 83.54 -1.85
C SER A 693 12.94 84.42 -3.09
N PHE A 694 12.60 83.91 -4.27
CA PHE A 694 12.62 84.68 -5.51
C PHE A 694 11.53 85.76 -5.50
N ILE A 695 10.30 85.44 -5.13
CA ILE A 695 9.20 86.40 -4.95
C ILE A 695 9.63 87.52 -3.98
N ASP A 696 10.33 87.19 -2.90
CA ASP A 696 10.84 88.14 -1.91
C ASP A 696 11.92 89.09 -2.44
N THR A 697 12.65 88.69 -3.49
CA THR A 697 13.68 89.53 -4.11
C THR A 697 13.14 90.49 -5.17
N ILE A 698 11.86 90.39 -5.54
CA ILE A 698 11.24 91.23 -6.57
C ILE A 698 10.22 92.18 -5.90
N PRO A 699 10.53 93.48 -5.77
CA PRO A 699 9.67 94.44 -5.07
C PRO A 699 8.22 94.51 -5.57
N SER A 700 8.02 94.28 -6.88
CA SER A 700 6.68 94.24 -7.47
C SER A 700 5.85 93.03 -7.04
N LEU A 701 6.47 91.96 -6.53
CA LEU A 701 5.79 90.71 -6.13
C LEU A 701 5.56 90.59 -4.62
N ILE A 702 6.25 91.39 -3.79
CA ILE A 702 6.15 91.39 -2.31
C ILE A 702 4.74 91.75 -1.81
N LEU A 703 4.01 92.59 -2.54
CA LEU A 703 2.65 93.03 -2.21
C LEU A 703 1.59 91.91 -2.21
N PHE A 704 1.95 90.67 -2.60
CA PHE A 704 1.02 89.58 -2.88
C PHE A 704 1.07 88.41 -1.89
N LYS A 705 1.77 88.57 -0.75
CA LYS A 705 1.74 87.60 0.37
C LYS A 705 0.36 87.59 1.05
N ALA A 706 -0.51 86.67 0.66
CA ALA A 706 -1.69 86.34 1.46
C ALA A 706 -1.26 85.57 2.73
N PRO A 707 -1.92 85.74 3.90
CA PRO A 707 -1.55 85.07 5.15
C PRO A 707 -1.50 83.54 5.04
N THR A 708 -2.35 82.96 4.19
CA THR A 708 -2.45 81.51 3.96
C THR A 708 -1.23 80.90 3.29
N PHE A 709 -0.40 81.69 2.62
CA PHE A 709 0.78 81.22 1.88
C PHE A 709 1.97 80.83 2.77
N ASN A 710 2.02 81.33 4.01
CA ASN A 710 3.18 81.18 4.89
C ASN A 710 3.01 80.13 6.01
N GLU A 711 1.78 79.83 6.47
CA GLU A 711 1.57 78.95 7.63
C GLU A 711 1.26 77.49 7.26
N LYS A 712 0.64 77.23 6.10
CA LYS A 712 0.22 75.88 5.67
C LYS A 712 0.80 75.42 4.32
N GLY A 713 1.62 76.22 3.67
CA GLY A 713 2.15 75.95 2.31
C GLY A 713 1.27 76.51 1.20
N PHE A 714 1.54 76.14 -0.05
CA PHE A 714 0.78 76.61 -1.21
C PHE A 714 -0.55 75.86 -1.33
N SER A 715 -1.67 76.54 -1.09
CA SER A 715 -3.03 76.00 -1.27
C SER A 715 -3.33 75.75 -2.74
N VAL A 716 -3.83 74.56 -3.05
CA VAL A 716 -4.25 74.16 -4.39
C VAL A 716 -5.69 73.67 -4.33
N GLU A 717 -6.61 74.45 -4.91
CA GLU A 717 -8.00 74.05 -5.08
C GLU A 717 -8.08 72.92 -6.12
N ASN A 718 -7.48 73.13 -7.30
CA ASN A 718 -7.44 72.16 -8.38
C ASN A 718 -6.14 72.31 -9.17
N ALA A 719 -5.54 71.21 -9.56
CA ALA A 719 -4.32 71.18 -10.33
C ALA A 719 -4.28 70.04 -11.33
N GLY A 720 -3.54 70.27 -12.41
CA GLY A 720 -3.28 69.29 -13.44
C GLY A 720 -1.86 69.42 -13.98
N ILE A 721 -1.20 68.28 -14.14
CA ILE A 721 0.10 68.13 -14.80
C ILE A 721 -0.07 67.12 -15.93
N SER A 722 0.23 67.52 -17.17
CA SER A 722 0.35 66.64 -18.32
C SER A 722 1.84 66.46 -18.62
N PHE A 723 2.27 65.21 -18.75
CA PHE A 723 3.68 64.88 -18.95
C PHE A 723 3.87 63.78 -19.99
N ASN A 724 5.07 63.70 -20.55
CA ASN A 724 5.53 62.59 -21.35
C ASN A 724 6.99 62.26 -21.06
N ARG A 725 7.36 60.99 -21.18
CA ARG A 725 8.72 60.49 -21.05
C ARG A 725 9.17 59.86 -22.37
N LYS A 726 10.39 60.20 -22.76
CA LYS A 726 11.14 59.58 -23.87
C LYS A 726 12.55 59.27 -23.38
N LYS A 727 12.76 58.03 -22.92
CA LYS A 727 14.00 57.59 -22.25
C LYS A 727 14.31 58.50 -21.06
N ASP A 728 15.48 59.16 -21.07
CA ASP A 728 15.93 60.06 -20.00
C ASP A 728 15.29 61.45 -20.04
N LEU A 729 14.53 61.78 -21.09
CA LEU A 729 13.86 63.07 -21.19
C LEU A 729 12.42 62.95 -20.65
N PHE A 730 12.14 63.66 -19.56
CA PHE A 730 10.81 63.81 -19.00
C PHE A 730 10.31 65.23 -19.25
N GLU A 731 9.29 65.38 -20.09
CA GLU A 731 8.70 66.67 -20.45
C GLU A 731 7.36 66.84 -19.71
N ILE A 732 7.21 67.94 -18.98
CA ILE A 732 5.94 68.44 -18.50
C ILE A 732 5.40 69.37 -19.60
N ASP A 733 4.49 68.84 -20.41
CA ASP A 733 3.86 69.55 -21.54
C ASP A 733 2.98 70.71 -21.06
N ALA A 734 2.31 70.52 -19.93
CA ALA A 734 1.43 71.50 -19.33
C ALA A 734 1.32 71.29 -17.82
N LEU A 735 1.56 72.33 -17.06
CA LEU A 735 1.31 72.45 -15.63
C LEU A 735 0.29 73.55 -15.43
N ASN A 736 -0.73 73.29 -14.60
CA ASN A 736 -1.74 74.26 -14.21
C ASN A 736 -2.13 74.03 -12.75
N PHE A 737 -1.71 74.91 -11.86
CA PHE A 737 -2.10 74.91 -10.45
C PHE A 737 -3.01 76.11 -10.19
N ASN A 738 -4.27 75.85 -9.83
CA ASN A 738 -5.21 76.87 -9.37
C ASN A 738 -5.16 76.93 -7.84
N GLY A 739 -4.61 78.03 -7.32
CA GLY A 739 -4.51 78.29 -5.89
C GLY A 739 -5.28 79.52 -5.44
N ASP A 740 -5.57 79.61 -4.15
CA ASP A 740 -6.38 80.68 -3.55
C ASP A 740 -5.76 82.09 -3.76
N SER A 741 -4.43 82.18 -3.77
CA SER A 741 -3.67 83.43 -3.86
C SER A 741 -3.03 83.67 -5.24
N ALA A 742 -2.65 82.61 -5.93
CA ALA A 742 -1.96 82.66 -7.21
C ALA A 742 -2.18 81.38 -8.03
N ASP A 743 -2.20 81.53 -9.35
CA ASP A 743 -2.13 80.42 -10.29
C ASP A 743 -0.71 80.26 -10.83
N ILE A 744 -0.32 79.01 -11.06
CA ILE A 744 0.95 78.67 -11.70
C ILE A 744 0.64 77.88 -12.96
N LEU A 745 1.05 78.41 -14.11
CA LEU A 745 1.00 77.75 -15.40
C LEU A 745 2.41 77.49 -15.89
N GLY A 746 2.65 76.44 -16.66
CA GLY A 746 3.98 76.29 -17.26
C GLY A 746 4.23 74.99 -18.00
N GLN A 747 5.47 74.87 -18.44
CA GLN A 747 6.03 73.68 -19.07
C GLN A 747 7.48 73.52 -18.61
N ALA A 748 7.97 72.30 -18.52
CA ALA A 748 9.34 72.02 -18.10
C ALA A 748 9.89 70.79 -18.81
N LYS A 749 11.21 70.76 -18.99
CA LYS A 749 11.96 69.58 -19.43
C LYS A 749 12.92 69.19 -18.33
N ILE A 750 12.93 67.90 -18.03
CA ILE A 750 13.75 67.31 -16.99
C ILE A 750 14.60 66.22 -17.65
N ASN A 751 15.91 66.32 -17.51
CA ASN A 751 16.80 65.22 -17.86
C ASN A 751 16.98 64.33 -16.63
N LEU A 752 16.37 63.14 -16.64
CA LEU A 752 16.36 62.20 -15.51
C LEU A 752 17.76 61.70 -15.14
N ARG A 753 18.70 61.70 -16.09
CA ARG A 753 20.09 61.27 -15.85
C ARG A 753 20.91 62.34 -15.13
N SER A 754 20.80 63.60 -15.56
CA SER A 754 21.54 64.72 -14.95
C SER A 754 20.77 65.46 -13.86
N SER A 755 19.50 65.12 -13.66
CA SER A 755 18.53 65.85 -12.82
C SER A 755 18.39 67.34 -13.16
N GLN A 756 18.84 67.76 -14.35
CA GLN A 756 18.71 69.14 -14.80
C GLN A 756 17.27 69.44 -15.20
N VAL A 757 16.80 70.62 -14.79
CA VAL A 757 15.47 71.14 -15.13
C VAL A 757 15.62 72.44 -15.92
N ASP A 758 14.87 72.57 -17.00
CA ASP A 758 14.70 73.81 -17.76
C ASP A 758 13.20 74.00 -18.00
N GLY A 759 12.64 75.09 -17.49
CA GLY A 759 11.21 75.33 -17.54
C GLY A 759 10.85 76.79 -17.73
N LEU A 760 9.66 77.00 -18.25
CA LEU A 760 9.04 78.31 -18.37
C LEU A 760 7.72 78.27 -17.61
N LEU A 761 7.63 79.08 -16.55
CA LEU A 761 6.47 79.21 -15.69
C LEU A 761 5.86 80.60 -15.86
N GLU A 762 4.56 80.70 -15.69
CA GLU A 762 3.79 81.92 -15.62
C GLU A 762 3.03 81.94 -14.29
N LEU A 763 3.37 82.89 -13.44
CA LEU A 763 2.71 83.12 -12.16
C LEU A 763 1.63 84.21 -12.35
N ARG A 764 0.36 83.86 -12.12
CA ARG A 764 -0.77 84.81 -12.16
C ARG A 764 -1.27 85.09 -10.76
N THR A 765 -1.26 86.35 -10.36
CA THR A 765 -1.61 86.78 -8.99
C THR A 765 -2.82 87.71 -8.99
N LEU A 766 -3.28 88.13 -7.79
CA LEU A 766 -4.38 89.06 -7.54
C LEU A 766 -5.82 88.54 -7.80
N LYS A 767 -6.04 87.23 -7.69
CA LYS A 767 -7.40 86.64 -7.83
C LYS A 767 -8.43 87.21 -6.86
N SER A 768 -8.10 87.24 -5.57
CA SER A 768 -8.97 87.69 -4.49
C SER A 768 -9.06 89.22 -4.39
N ALA A 769 -7.98 89.93 -4.77
CA ALA A 769 -7.93 91.39 -4.82
C ALA A 769 -8.68 92.00 -6.03
N SER A 770 -8.93 91.21 -7.08
CA SER A 770 -9.66 91.67 -8.29
C SER A 770 -11.07 92.21 -7.97
N SER A 771 -11.74 91.65 -6.96
CA SER A 771 -13.05 92.12 -6.48
C SER A 771 -12.98 93.49 -5.77
N VAL A 772 -11.89 93.76 -5.04
CA VAL A 772 -11.66 95.01 -4.28
C VAL A 772 -11.12 96.11 -5.20
N ILE A 773 -10.16 95.77 -6.07
CA ILE A 773 -9.52 96.68 -7.04
C ILE A 773 -10.51 97.13 -8.13
N SER A 774 -11.53 96.32 -8.44
CA SER A 774 -12.60 96.70 -9.37
C SER A 774 -13.36 97.98 -9.00
N LYS A 775 -13.24 98.46 -7.76
CA LYS A 775 -13.88 99.68 -7.25
C LYS A 775 -13.02 100.95 -7.34
N VAL A 776 -11.76 100.86 -7.80
CA VAL A 776 -10.82 102.01 -7.91
C VAL A 776 -10.55 102.34 -9.40
N PRO A 777 -11.08 103.46 -9.94
CA PRO A 777 -11.08 103.73 -11.40
C PRO A 777 -9.69 103.87 -12.05
N ILE A 778 -8.71 104.42 -11.33
CA ILE A 778 -7.44 104.90 -11.89
C ILE A 778 -6.47 103.75 -12.22
N ILE A 779 -6.59 102.60 -11.54
CA ILE A 779 -5.68 101.45 -11.70
C ILE A 779 -6.19 100.48 -12.81
N ASN A 780 -7.41 100.69 -13.29
CA ASN A 780 -8.18 99.71 -14.07
C ASN A 780 -7.72 99.53 -15.55
N GLN A 781 -6.88 100.43 -16.08
CA GLN A 781 -6.48 100.40 -17.51
C GLN A 781 -4.98 100.49 -17.80
N ILE A 782 -4.15 100.99 -16.87
CA ILE A 782 -2.72 101.27 -17.16
C ILE A 782 -1.81 100.08 -16.79
N ILE A 783 -2.22 99.22 -15.85
CA ILE A 783 -1.33 98.18 -15.28
C ILE A 783 -1.87 96.75 -15.42
N LEU A 784 -3.20 96.53 -15.44
CA LEU A 784 -3.79 95.21 -15.14
C LEU A 784 -4.39 94.43 -16.33
N GLY A 785 -4.40 94.97 -17.55
CA GLY A 785 -4.93 94.28 -18.73
C GLY A 785 -6.44 93.92 -18.65
N LYS A 786 -6.96 93.16 -19.65
CA LYS A 786 -8.39 92.78 -19.74
C LYS A 786 -8.84 91.83 -18.62
N ASP A 787 -7.94 90.99 -18.11
CA ASP A 787 -8.27 89.92 -17.15
C ASP A 787 -8.06 90.33 -15.68
N ARG A 788 -7.63 91.58 -15.41
CA ARG A 788 -7.40 92.13 -14.06
C ARG A 788 -6.48 91.26 -13.19
N GLN A 789 -5.45 90.67 -13.79
CA GLN A 789 -4.47 89.79 -13.16
C GLN A 789 -3.05 90.24 -13.56
N ILE A 790 -2.09 90.10 -12.64
CA ILE A 790 -0.67 90.31 -12.95
C ILE A 790 -0.07 88.96 -13.33
N SER A 791 0.44 88.88 -14.56
CA SER A 791 1.16 87.71 -15.09
C SER A 791 2.66 87.98 -15.10
N THR A 792 3.43 87.10 -14.47
CA THR A 792 4.91 87.18 -14.41
C THR A 792 5.51 85.92 -15.01
N GLN A 793 6.37 86.07 -16.01
CA GLN A 793 7.12 84.96 -16.60
C GLN A 793 8.40 84.69 -15.81
N ILE A 794 8.57 83.42 -15.43
CA ILE A 794 9.67 82.93 -14.60
C ILE A 794 10.37 81.81 -15.36
N LYS A 795 11.68 81.96 -15.58
CA LYS A 795 12.52 80.88 -16.09
C LYS A 795 12.98 80.02 -14.93
N LEU A 796 12.74 78.72 -15.02
CA LEU A 796 13.20 77.69 -14.10
C LEU A 796 14.45 77.02 -14.69
N GLY A 797 15.52 76.96 -13.91
CA GLY A 797 16.77 76.29 -14.26
C GLY A 797 17.34 75.49 -13.08
N GLY A 798 18.59 75.03 -13.22
CA GLY A 798 19.30 74.32 -12.16
C GLY A 798 18.98 72.82 -12.15
N THR A 799 18.75 72.27 -10.96
CA THR A 799 18.43 70.84 -10.78
C THR A 799 17.13 70.67 -10.01
N ILE A 800 16.50 69.49 -10.08
CA ILE A 800 15.26 69.19 -9.33
C ILE A 800 15.42 69.49 -7.83
N ASP A 801 16.57 69.11 -7.26
CA ASP A 801 16.87 69.30 -5.83
C ASP A 801 17.37 70.70 -5.48
N ASN A 802 17.74 71.52 -6.47
CA ASN A 802 18.16 72.90 -6.25
C ASN A 802 17.74 73.76 -7.45
N PRO A 803 16.44 74.11 -7.52
CA PRO A 803 15.90 74.89 -8.63
C PRO A 803 16.32 76.35 -8.52
N GLU A 804 16.68 76.96 -9.66
CA GLU A 804 16.98 78.38 -9.78
C GLU A 804 15.86 79.10 -10.54
N PHE A 805 15.36 80.22 -10.00
CA PHE A 805 14.34 81.04 -10.64
C PHE A 805 14.93 82.37 -11.09
N LYS A 806 14.66 82.76 -12.35
CA LYS A 806 15.11 84.04 -12.91
C LYS A 806 13.95 84.71 -13.65
N THR A 807 13.81 86.02 -13.48
CA THR A 807 12.84 86.81 -14.25
C THR A 807 13.27 86.88 -15.71
N GLN A 808 12.36 86.65 -16.65
CA GLN A 808 12.62 86.91 -18.06
C GLN A 808 11.99 88.25 -18.46
N LEU A 809 12.83 89.25 -18.76
CA LEU A 809 12.39 90.51 -19.35
C LEU A 809 12.15 90.31 -20.85
N ILE A 810 11.04 90.88 -21.33
CA ILE A 810 10.41 90.64 -22.63
C ILE A 810 11.42 90.74 -23.80
N ALA A 811 11.67 89.62 -24.47
CA ALA A 811 12.01 89.59 -25.89
C ALA A 811 10.86 88.87 -26.60
N GLN A 812 10.22 89.57 -27.54
CA GLN A 812 9.03 89.13 -28.27
C GLN A 812 9.20 87.70 -28.84
N SER A 813 8.31 86.77 -28.47
CA SER A 813 7.69 85.73 -29.33
C SER A 813 7.34 84.38 -28.69
N LEU A 814 7.63 84.11 -27.41
CA LEU A 814 7.20 82.85 -26.75
C LEU A 814 6.13 83.13 -25.68
N GLN A 815 4.86 83.17 -26.11
CA GLN A 815 3.72 83.09 -25.20
C GLN A 815 3.41 81.61 -24.92
N LEU A 816 3.26 81.24 -23.65
CA LEU A 816 2.70 79.94 -23.28
C LEU A 816 1.30 79.82 -23.88
N PRO A 817 0.96 78.73 -24.57
CA PRO A 817 -0.32 78.60 -25.25
C PRO A 817 -1.43 78.29 -24.24
N TYR A 818 -1.88 79.32 -23.51
CA TYR A 818 -2.85 79.22 -22.42
C TYR A 818 -4.12 78.42 -22.79
N HIS A 819 -4.65 78.62 -24.00
CA HIS A 819 -5.80 77.87 -24.50
C HIS A 819 -5.51 76.37 -24.67
N LEU A 820 -4.29 75.97 -25.03
CA LEU A 820 -3.91 74.56 -25.12
C LEU A 820 -3.83 73.93 -23.73
N ILE A 821 -3.20 74.62 -22.76
CA ILE A 821 -3.10 74.15 -21.37
C ILE A 821 -4.49 74.00 -20.76
N LYS A 822 -5.37 75.00 -20.92
CA LYS A 822 -6.74 74.98 -20.43
C LYS A 822 -7.56 73.83 -21.05
N ASN A 823 -7.48 73.65 -22.38
CA ASN A 823 -8.17 72.57 -23.08
C ASN A 823 -7.71 71.16 -22.64
N ILE A 824 -6.42 70.99 -22.28
CA ILE A 824 -5.88 69.70 -21.79
C ILE A 824 -6.59 69.24 -20.50
N PHE A 825 -7.07 70.18 -19.68
CA PHE A 825 -7.68 69.91 -18.37
C PHE A 825 -9.21 70.14 -18.31
N GLU A 826 -9.80 70.92 -19.23
CA GLU A 826 -11.26 71.17 -19.30
C GLU A 826 -12.05 70.25 -20.26
N LEU A 827 -11.36 69.47 -21.11
CA LEU A 827 -12.03 68.47 -21.96
C LEU A 827 -12.81 67.47 -21.07
N PRO A 828 -14.10 67.20 -21.36
CA PRO A 828 -14.89 66.28 -20.57
C PRO A 828 -14.21 64.91 -20.54
N THR A 829 -14.32 64.25 -19.40
CA THR A 829 -13.82 62.92 -19.00
C THR A 829 -14.16 61.75 -19.95
N ASN A 830 -14.73 62.01 -21.13
CA ASN A 830 -15.17 61.03 -22.12
C ASN A 830 -14.09 60.61 -23.12
N LEU A 831 -12.85 61.10 -23.00
CA LEU A 831 -11.68 60.56 -23.71
C LEU A 831 -10.95 59.46 -22.91
N VAL A 832 -11.50 59.07 -21.75
CA VAL A 832 -11.06 57.91 -20.96
C VAL A 832 -12.00 56.75 -21.29
N LYS A 833 -11.71 56.04 -22.38
CA LYS A 833 -12.26 54.71 -22.65
C LYS A 833 -11.12 53.74 -22.86
#